data_AF-E6U8J7-F1
#
_entry.id   AF-E6U8J7-F1
#
_cell.length_a   1.000
_cell.length_b   1.000
_cell.length_c   1.000
_cell.angle_alpha   90.00
_cell.angle_beta   90.00
_cell.angle_gamma   90.00
#
_symmetry.space_group_name_H-M   'P 1'
#
loop_
_entity.id
_entity.type
_entity.pdbx_description
1 polymer ?
#
loop_
_entity_poly.entity_id
_entity_poly.type
_entity_poly.pdbx_seq_one_letter_code
_entity_poly.pdbx_strand_id
1 'polypeptide(L)'
;MIVLPDKSSSSQLSRKWALLILAGIAALSFGLNFWSISSVGYGNAYYAAAIRSMTQNVHNFFFVAFDPAGVVSVDKPPIGLWVQAIFVLIFGYHGWAMLLPQALAGTGCSLMMYLLVAKRFGRPAGLISALVLALTPSVVVAARNNTMDLQLVFVLLAATWFLFRSIETGKARYFFLAALMVGIGFNVKMLEAYLAVPAMGIVFLIFSKQKIGKRILTAIVGIGIMLAVSLSWTVAVDLTPASERPYVGSSTNNTVWELITGHNGAERLFGQGGGTGGMGGPGGQNGGSTNNNNAGGQNGGMGGPGGQNGNATNNNNANGGNTNNNAGGQNGGTGGFGGPGGQNGNTANNNNANGGSTNNNAGGQNGGTGGRPGGTGGMSGNGNDIGTAGMFRLWGSTMYGQASWLIILALFGIAACASRSTWKKRNEKAAMILYWALWLGTMVGFFSFASFFHRYYLCILAPGIAGLAGIGLVQMFKAFRDRQGWKQWLLPASLAAMFVSETVYISGYPALRGWMIPLMAVLTGAALIGLFLPRILPRLRRANLIRLIATGCMLAAMLTGPLYWCLTVVWYPPINSTMPYAGPELATDTQTAGMTTNQENLTTADSGTKALETYLVAHYKAGSYLVVAARADDVAAFIVDTGLPAVAYGGFLGSDNGITLSELKKLVKEGKVTYFLLSDSSGAGMSSSSEITSYVKANATLVNASAYGSTSTSGSSSNGVSGASLYLFK
;
A
#
# COMPACT_ATOMS: atom_id res chain seq x y z
N MET A 1 7.63 -26.72 22.08
CA MET A 1 8.21 -27.87 21.36
C MET A 1 7.11 -28.58 20.56
N ILE A 2 6.97 -28.31 19.26
CA ILE A 2 5.95 -28.95 18.39
C ILE A 2 6.46 -30.35 18.03
N VAL A 3 6.23 -31.31 18.92
CA VAL A 3 6.38 -32.74 18.63
C VAL A 3 4.98 -33.33 18.68
N LEU A 4 4.43 -33.73 17.52
CA LEU A 4 3.16 -34.46 17.50
C LEU A 4 3.44 -35.94 17.81
N PRO A 5 2.84 -36.54 18.86
CA PRO A 5 3.25 -37.85 19.38
C PRO A 5 2.70 -39.03 18.58
N ASP A 6 3.18 -40.20 19.00
CA ASP A 6 2.86 -41.54 18.50
C ASP A 6 1.43 -41.99 18.82
N LYS A 7 0.91 -42.98 18.08
CA LYS A 7 -0.49 -43.45 18.13
C LYS A 7 -0.98 -43.90 19.52
N SER A 8 -0.10 -44.17 20.49
CA SER A 8 -0.44 -44.69 21.82
C SER A 8 -0.44 -43.66 22.95
N SER A 9 -0.15 -42.38 22.70
CA SER A 9 -0.36 -41.32 23.70
C SER A 9 -0.82 -40.03 23.03
N SER A 10 -2.08 -39.68 23.24
CA SER A 10 -2.68 -38.43 22.77
C SER A 10 -2.15 -37.21 23.53
N SER A 11 -0.83 -37.00 23.63
CA SER A 11 -0.29 -35.74 24.17
C SER A 11 -0.32 -34.68 23.07
N GLN A 12 -1.51 -34.11 22.85
CA GLN A 12 -1.62 -32.80 22.19
C GLN A 12 -0.58 -31.86 22.82
N LEU A 13 0.10 -31.02 22.02
CA LEU A 13 1.03 -29.99 22.51
C LEU A 13 0.48 -29.40 23.81
N SER A 14 1.22 -29.56 24.91
CA SER A 14 0.70 -29.21 26.23
C SER A 14 0.22 -27.76 26.23
N ARG A 15 -0.82 -27.46 27.02
CA ARG A 15 -1.36 -26.09 27.10
C ARG A 15 -0.26 -25.10 27.49
N LYS A 16 0.61 -25.46 28.44
CA LYS A 16 1.75 -24.65 28.90
C LYS A 16 2.68 -24.28 27.73
N TRP A 17 3.15 -25.29 26.98
CA TRP A 17 4.02 -25.07 25.83
C TRP A 17 3.35 -24.28 24.71
N ALA A 18 2.06 -24.48 24.46
CA ALA A 18 1.34 -23.71 23.45
C ALA A 18 1.21 -22.23 23.85
N LEU A 19 0.98 -21.93 25.13
CA LEU A 19 0.94 -20.55 25.63
C LEU A 19 2.31 -19.88 25.55
N LEU A 20 3.40 -20.60 25.87
CA LEU A 20 4.76 -20.07 25.73
C LEU A 20 5.11 -19.75 24.27
N ILE A 21 4.76 -20.63 23.32
CA ILE A 21 5.00 -20.37 21.90
C ILE A 21 4.12 -19.22 21.42
N LEU A 22 2.86 -19.16 21.84
CA LEU A 22 1.97 -18.06 21.49
C LEU A 22 2.48 -16.73 22.04
N ALA A 23 3.01 -16.71 23.28
CA ALA A 23 3.66 -15.55 23.86
C ALA A 23 4.90 -15.13 23.06
N GLY A 24 5.70 -16.09 22.58
CA GLY A 24 6.82 -15.81 21.67
C GLY A 24 6.39 -15.23 20.33
N ILE A 25 5.31 -15.74 19.73
CA ILE A 25 4.74 -15.20 18.49
C ILE A 25 4.17 -13.79 18.73
N ALA A 26 3.49 -13.59 19.86
CA ALA A 26 2.97 -12.27 20.24
C ALA A 26 4.12 -11.27 20.46
N ALA A 27 5.20 -11.68 21.14
CA ALA A 27 6.38 -10.85 21.33
C ALA A 27 7.08 -10.53 20.01
N LEU A 28 7.16 -11.49 19.08
CA LEU A 28 7.69 -11.25 17.73
C LEU A 28 6.83 -10.26 16.96
N SER A 29 5.51 -10.46 16.92
CA SER A 29 4.59 -9.54 16.24
C SER A 29 4.61 -8.15 16.87
N PHE A 30 4.64 -8.08 18.20
CA PHE A 30 4.77 -6.83 18.94
C PHE A 30 6.11 -6.16 18.61
N GLY A 31 7.22 -6.89 18.59
CA GLY A 31 8.52 -6.36 18.18
C GLY A 31 8.47 -5.76 16.77
N LEU A 32 7.95 -6.49 15.79
CA LEU A 32 7.83 -6.01 14.41
C LEU A 32 6.95 -4.74 14.31
N ASN A 33 5.85 -4.69 15.06
CA ASN A 33 4.89 -3.58 14.96
C ASN A 33 5.31 -2.33 15.76
N PHE A 34 6.08 -2.48 16.85
CA PHE A 34 6.36 -1.39 17.79
C PHE A 34 7.83 -0.95 17.80
N TRP A 35 8.77 -1.78 17.37
CA TRP A 35 10.18 -1.45 17.42
C TRP A 35 10.47 -0.19 16.59
N SER A 36 11.12 0.80 17.22
CA SER A 36 11.41 2.10 16.62
C SER A 36 10.18 2.76 15.96
N ILE A 37 8.96 2.56 16.48
CA ILE A 37 7.75 3.11 15.83
C ILE A 37 7.79 4.64 15.74
N SER A 38 8.46 5.32 16.68
CA SER A 38 8.65 6.77 16.65
C SER A 38 9.46 7.27 15.44
N SER A 39 10.31 6.43 14.84
CA SER A 39 11.08 6.82 13.65
C SER A 39 10.24 6.88 12.37
N VAL A 40 8.96 6.46 12.43
CA VAL A 40 7.99 6.63 11.34
C VAL A 40 7.42 8.06 11.31
N GLY A 41 7.71 8.89 12.32
CA GLY A 41 7.12 10.21 12.44
C GLY A 41 5.60 10.12 12.61
N TYR A 42 4.85 11.00 11.94
CA TYR A 42 3.38 11.00 12.00
C TYR A 42 2.70 10.05 11.00
N GLY A 43 3.47 9.23 10.25
CA GLY A 43 2.92 8.37 9.20
C GLY A 43 2.37 9.18 8.03
N ASN A 44 1.22 8.81 7.48
CA ASN A 44 0.60 9.59 6.41
C ASN A 44 0.14 10.97 6.93
N ALA A 45 0.72 12.04 6.39
CA ALA A 45 0.45 13.42 6.81
C ALA A 45 -1.01 13.84 6.64
N TYR A 46 -1.72 13.30 5.64
CA TYR A 46 -3.14 13.58 5.41
C TYR A 46 -4.01 13.17 6.60
N TYR A 47 -3.84 11.93 7.08
CA TYR A 47 -4.56 11.44 8.26
C TYR A 47 -4.03 12.05 9.56
N ALA A 48 -2.73 12.34 9.65
CA ALA A 48 -2.16 13.03 10.81
C ALA A 48 -2.69 14.45 10.99
N ALA A 49 -2.88 15.19 9.89
CA ALA A 49 -3.51 16.51 9.87
C ALA A 49 -4.96 16.44 10.35
N ALA A 50 -5.72 15.48 9.83
CA ALA A 50 -7.11 15.25 10.25
C ALA A 50 -7.19 14.92 11.75
N ILE A 51 -6.35 14.01 12.25
CA ILE A 51 -6.29 13.69 13.68
C ILE A 51 -5.96 14.95 14.51
N ARG A 52 -5.03 15.80 14.04
CA ARG A 52 -4.71 17.07 14.71
C ARG A 52 -5.89 18.04 14.72
N SER A 53 -6.68 18.08 13.65
CA SER A 53 -7.90 18.90 13.58
C SER A 53 -8.99 18.36 14.50
N MET A 54 -9.22 17.05 14.47
CA MET A 54 -10.21 16.34 15.28
C MET A 54 -10.01 16.53 16.78
N THR A 55 -8.77 16.69 17.25
CA THR A 55 -8.49 16.88 18.68
C THR A 55 -8.74 18.31 19.16
N GLN A 56 -9.03 19.27 18.28
CA GLN A 56 -9.23 20.66 18.68
C GLN A 56 -10.66 20.95 19.16
N ASN A 57 -11.67 20.28 18.57
CA ASN A 57 -13.06 20.47 18.96
C ASN A 57 -13.94 19.27 18.54
N VAL A 58 -15.13 19.17 19.15
CA VAL A 58 -16.07 18.06 18.95
C VAL A 58 -16.65 18.03 17.52
N HIS A 59 -16.78 19.19 16.88
CA HIS A 59 -17.31 19.29 15.51
C HIS A 59 -16.35 18.61 14.53
N ASN A 60 -15.07 18.99 14.56
CA ASN A 60 -14.01 18.38 13.76
C ASN A 60 -13.85 16.89 14.09
N PHE A 61 -13.95 16.52 15.38
CA PHE A 61 -13.92 15.12 15.81
C PHE A 61 -15.01 14.30 15.12
N PHE A 62 -16.27 14.75 15.18
CA PHE A 62 -17.42 14.03 14.64
C PHE A 62 -17.38 13.90 13.11
N PHE A 63 -17.02 14.98 12.41
CA PHE A 63 -17.03 15.04 10.95
C PHE A 63 -15.73 14.57 10.29
N VAL A 64 -14.73 14.15 11.07
CA VAL A 64 -13.38 13.82 10.58
C VAL A 64 -12.81 14.91 9.67
N ALA A 65 -12.88 16.15 10.15
CA ALA A 65 -12.36 17.31 9.44
C ALA A 65 -10.85 17.15 9.20
N PHE A 66 -10.41 17.42 7.96
CA PHE A 66 -9.00 17.41 7.58
C PHE A 66 -8.26 18.59 8.20
N ASP A 67 -8.82 19.79 8.06
CA ASP A 67 -8.21 21.03 8.53
C ASP A 67 -8.89 21.58 9.80
N PRO A 68 -8.16 22.34 10.63
CA PRO A 68 -8.71 22.95 11.85
C PRO A 68 -9.89 23.89 11.63
N ALA A 69 -10.00 24.51 10.45
CA ALA A 69 -11.11 25.40 10.10
C ALA A 69 -12.40 24.66 9.74
N GLY A 70 -12.34 23.32 9.57
CA GLY A 70 -13.50 22.49 9.28
C GLY A 70 -14.02 22.66 7.85
N VAL A 71 -13.15 22.99 6.90
CA VAL A 71 -13.57 23.24 5.50
C VAL A 71 -13.85 21.94 4.76
N VAL A 72 -12.96 20.94 4.86
CA VAL A 72 -13.11 19.65 4.17
C VAL A 72 -12.94 18.48 5.14
N SER A 73 -13.72 17.40 4.98
CA SER A 73 -13.53 16.14 5.70
C SER A 73 -12.55 15.22 4.97
N VAL A 74 -12.02 14.22 5.66
CA VAL A 74 -11.23 13.19 4.98
C VAL A 74 -12.07 12.20 4.16
N ASP A 75 -11.40 11.45 3.28
CA ASP A 75 -11.96 10.45 2.35
C ASP A 75 -12.39 9.11 3.01
N LYS A 76 -12.60 9.11 4.33
CA LYS A 76 -12.75 7.91 5.16
C LYS A 76 -13.84 8.06 6.22
N PRO A 77 -14.46 6.94 6.66
CA PRO A 77 -15.46 6.95 7.71
C PRO A 77 -14.78 7.04 9.09
N PRO A 78 -15.54 7.32 10.16
CA PRO A 78 -14.95 7.96 11.33
C PRO A 78 -14.24 7.05 12.32
N ILE A 79 -14.68 5.80 12.51
CA ILE A 79 -14.29 5.00 13.69
C ILE A 79 -12.78 4.76 13.74
N GLY A 80 -12.15 4.46 12.60
CA GLY A 80 -10.71 4.22 12.56
C GLY A 80 -9.89 5.43 13.04
N LEU A 81 -10.35 6.63 12.67
CA LEU A 81 -9.71 7.91 13.03
C LEU A 81 -10.13 8.37 14.43
N TRP A 82 -11.37 8.14 14.87
CA TRP A 82 -11.81 8.40 16.23
C TRP A 82 -10.95 7.67 17.24
N VAL A 83 -10.64 6.39 17.00
CA VAL A 83 -9.76 5.62 17.88
C VAL A 83 -8.36 6.24 17.92
N GLN A 84 -7.80 6.65 16.78
CA GLN A 84 -6.47 7.30 16.74
C GLN A 84 -6.47 8.67 17.43
N ALA A 85 -7.51 9.48 17.21
CA ALA A 85 -7.68 10.77 17.86
C ALA A 85 -7.86 10.63 19.38
N ILE A 86 -8.59 9.63 19.87
CA ILE A 86 -8.70 9.34 21.30
C ILE A 86 -7.33 9.00 21.90
N PHE A 87 -6.51 8.19 21.22
CA PHE A 87 -5.16 7.91 21.69
C PHE A 87 -4.30 9.18 21.76
N VAL A 88 -4.41 10.06 20.77
CA VAL A 88 -3.75 11.37 20.78
C VAL A 88 -4.27 12.27 21.91
N LEU A 89 -5.57 12.26 22.20
CA LEU A 89 -6.13 13.02 23.33
C LEU A 89 -5.62 12.51 24.69
N ILE A 90 -5.33 11.22 24.81
CA ILE A 90 -4.80 10.60 26.04
C ILE A 90 -3.29 10.83 26.19
N PHE A 91 -2.52 10.66 25.13
CA PHE A 91 -1.05 10.59 25.18
C PHE A 91 -0.34 11.83 24.60
N GLY A 92 -1.09 12.80 24.06
CA GLY A 92 -0.56 13.96 23.35
C GLY A 92 -0.39 13.73 21.85
N TYR A 93 -0.18 14.84 21.12
CA TYR A 93 0.05 14.81 19.67
C TYR A 93 1.46 14.34 19.34
N HIS A 94 1.62 13.02 19.31
CA HIS A 94 2.85 12.33 18.94
C HIS A 94 2.56 11.28 17.87
N GLY A 95 3.50 11.09 16.93
CA GLY A 95 3.39 10.10 15.87
C GLY A 95 3.19 8.67 16.40
N TRP A 96 3.97 8.27 17.41
CA TRP A 96 3.80 6.96 18.03
C TRP A 96 2.43 6.77 18.69
N ALA A 97 1.82 7.83 19.22
CA ALA A 97 0.52 7.75 19.90
C ALA A 97 -0.61 7.46 18.90
N MET A 98 -0.60 8.11 17.74
CA MET A 98 -1.59 7.85 16.68
C MET A 98 -1.38 6.52 15.96
N LEU A 99 -0.15 6.00 15.90
CA LEU A 99 0.14 4.69 15.30
C LEU A 99 -0.20 3.52 16.25
N LEU A 100 -0.31 3.79 17.55
CA LEU A 100 -0.50 2.78 18.59
C LEU A 100 -1.71 1.86 18.37
N PRO A 101 -2.91 2.35 17.98
CA PRO A 101 -4.06 1.48 17.70
C PRO A 101 -3.81 0.47 16.58
N GLN A 102 -3.08 0.86 15.54
CA GLN A 102 -2.75 0.01 14.39
C GLN A 102 -1.73 -1.07 14.78
N ALA A 103 -0.71 -0.68 15.53
CA ALA A 103 0.30 -1.61 16.02
C ALA A 103 -0.31 -2.68 16.96
N LEU A 104 -1.19 -2.24 17.87
CA LEU A 104 -1.97 -3.12 18.76
C LEU A 104 -2.90 -4.04 17.95
N ALA A 105 -3.60 -3.51 16.95
CA ALA A 105 -4.49 -4.30 16.09
C ALA A 105 -3.71 -5.38 15.32
N GLY A 106 -2.51 -5.08 14.82
CA GLY A 106 -1.63 -6.05 14.17
C GLY A 106 -1.29 -7.25 15.06
N THR A 107 -0.86 -7.00 16.30
CA THR A 107 -0.58 -8.07 17.28
C THR A 107 -1.87 -8.79 17.70
N GLY A 108 -2.95 -8.04 17.89
CA GLY A 108 -4.28 -8.56 18.20
C GLY A 108 -4.81 -9.52 17.13
N CYS A 109 -4.57 -9.22 15.84
CA CYS A 109 -4.94 -10.09 14.73
C CYS A 109 -4.18 -11.42 14.79
N SER A 110 -2.87 -11.42 15.10
CA SER A 110 -2.07 -12.65 15.25
C SER A 110 -2.63 -13.54 16.37
N LEU A 111 -2.98 -12.95 17.51
CA LEU A 111 -3.61 -13.66 18.62
C LEU A 111 -5.01 -14.19 18.26
N MET A 112 -5.80 -13.40 17.53
CA MET A 112 -7.12 -13.82 17.05
C MET A 112 -7.03 -15.03 16.12
N MET A 113 -6.03 -15.09 15.24
CA MET A 113 -5.81 -16.25 14.38
C MET A 113 -5.57 -17.54 15.18
N TYR A 114 -4.79 -17.48 16.26
CA TYR A 114 -4.65 -18.62 17.16
C TYR A 114 -6.01 -19.05 17.73
N LEU A 115 -6.78 -18.09 18.27
CA LEU A 115 -8.06 -18.37 18.94
C LEU A 115 -9.11 -18.96 17.99
N LEU A 116 -9.18 -18.46 16.75
CA LEU A 116 -10.11 -18.94 15.74
C LEU A 116 -9.77 -20.37 15.29
N VAL A 117 -8.49 -20.64 15.03
CA VAL A 117 -8.04 -21.90 14.41
C VAL A 117 -7.81 -23.02 15.43
N ALA A 118 -7.19 -22.71 16.57
CA ALA A 118 -6.75 -23.73 17.54
C ALA A 118 -7.89 -24.58 18.08
N LYS A 119 -9.08 -24.00 18.25
CA LYS A 119 -10.25 -24.70 18.79
C LYS A 119 -10.69 -25.89 17.91
N ARG A 120 -10.68 -25.73 16.58
CA ARG A 120 -11.19 -26.76 15.65
C ARG A 120 -10.09 -27.65 15.07
N PHE A 121 -8.88 -27.13 14.87
CA PHE A 121 -7.79 -27.87 14.24
C PHE A 121 -6.62 -28.21 15.17
N GLY A 122 -6.70 -27.76 16.43
CA GLY A 122 -5.69 -28.02 17.47
C GLY A 122 -4.66 -26.90 17.58
N ARG A 123 -3.99 -26.86 18.74
CA ARG A 123 -3.02 -25.80 19.10
C ARG A 123 -1.93 -25.58 18.04
N PRO A 124 -1.31 -26.61 17.42
CA PRO A 124 -0.29 -26.37 16.40
C PRO A 124 -0.81 -25.59 15.18
N ALA A 125 -2.03 -25.89 14.72
CA ALA A 125 -2.61 -25.18 13.58
C ALA A 125 -2.84 -23.70 13.92
N GLY A 126 -3.33 -23.42 15.13
CA GLY A 126 -3.50 -22.04 15.60
C GLY A 126 -2.18 -21.29 15.75
N LEU A 127 -1.12 -21.95 16.26
CA LEU A 127 0.20 -21.32 16.40
C LEU A 127 0.81 -20.99 15.03
N ILE A 128 0.70 -21.91 14.07
CA ILE A 128 1.19 -21.67 12.71
C ILE A 128 0.38 -20.55 12.05
N SER A 129 -0.95 -20.54 12.18
CA SER A 129 -1.78 -19.44 11.66
C SER A 129 -1.39 -18.09 12.28
N ALA A 130 -1.17 -18.02 13.59
CA ALA A 130 -0.71 -16.80 14.24
C ALA A 130 0.66 -16.33 13.73
N LEU A 131 1.60 -17.25 13.57
CA LEU A 131 2.95 -16.96 13.05
C LEU A 131 2.91 -16.49 11.59
N VAL A 132 2.15 -17.17 10.73
CA VAL A 132 2.02 -16.81 9.31
C VAL A 132 1.41 -15.41 9.17
N LEU A 133 0.40 -15.07 9.97
CA LEU A 133 -0.15 -13.71 9.97
C LEU A 133 0.88 -12.68 10.45
N ALA A 134 1.59 -12.97 11.55
CA ALA A 134 2.61 -12.07 12.11
C ALA A 134 3.79 -11.82 11.16
N LEU A 135 4.07 -12.76 10.26
CA LEU A 135 5.15 -12.70 9.26
C LEU A 135 4.64 -12.44 7.85
N THR A 136 3.41 -11.94 7.69
CA THR A 136 2.93 -11.43 6.41
C THR A 136 3.40 -9.98 6.26
N PRO A 137 4.25 -9.62 5.28
CA PRO A 137 4.87 -8.29 5.23
C PRO A 137 3.88 -7.11 5.21
N SER A 138 2.81 -7.21 4.42
CA SER A 138 1.75 -6.19 4.37
C SER A 138 1.06 -5.97 5.73
N VAL A 139 1.01 -6.99 6.61
CA VAL A 139 0.49 -6.83 7.98
C VAL A 139 1.41 -5.92 8.79
N VAL A 140 2.73 -6.10 8.70
CA VAL A 140 3.71 -5.26 9.42
C VAL A 140 3.71 -3.84 8.86
N VAL A 141 3.66 -3.70 7.53
CA VAL A 141 3.55 -2.39 6.85
C VAL A 141 2.35 -1.62 7.36
N ALA A 142 1.17 -2.22 7.30
CA ALA A 142 -0.05 -1.51 7.66
C ALA A 142 -0.23 -1.37 9.20
N ALA A 143 0.37 -2.24 10.01
CA ALA A 143 0.40 -2.08 11.47
C ALA A 143 1.28 -0.89 11.93
N ARG A 144 2.25 -0.49 11.09
CA ARG A 144 3.17 0.63 11.35
C ARG A 144 2.75 1.93 10.66
N ASN A 145 1.51 2.02 10.16
CA ASN A 145 0.98 3.21 9.50
C ASN A 145 -0.39 3.63 10.07
N ASN A 146 -0.82 4.87 9.84
CA ASN A 146 -2.08 5.43 10.34
C ASN A 146 -3.30 5.20 9.40
N THR A 147 -3.21 4.35 8.36
CA THR A 147 -4.25 4.10 7.32
C THR A 147 -5.44 3.19 7.73
N MET A 148 -5.59 2.92 9.02
CA MET A 148 -6.64 2.13 9.72
C MET A 148 -6.91 0.69 9.23
N ASP A 149 -6.10 0.13 8.32
CA ASP A 149 -6.28 -1.22 7.76
C ASP A 149 -6.31 -2.34 8.81
N LEU A 150 -5.35 -2.36 9.75
CA LEU A 150 -5.28 -3.45 10.73
C LEU A 150 -6.39 -3.33 11.77
N GLN A 151 -6.87 -2.12 12.07
CA GLN A 151 -8.08 -1.93 12.86
C GLN A 151 -9.27 -2.63 12.17
N LEU A 152 -9.44 -2.45 10.85
CA LEU A 152 -10.48 -3.14 10.07
C LEU A 152 -10.32 -4.65 10.17
N VAL A 153 -9.12 -5.18 9.86
CA VAL A 153 -8.86 -6.63 9.89
C VAL A 153 -9.17 -7.20 11.27
N PHE A 154 -8.80 -6.52 12.35
CA PHE A 154 -9.08 -6.94 13.72
C PHE A 154 -10.59 -7.02 14.01
N VAL A 155 -11.35 -5.99 13.63
CA VAL A 155 -12.81 -5.97 13.79
C VAL A 155 -13.47 -7.10 12.98
N LEU A 156 -13.01 -7.38 11.77
CA LEU A 156 -13.54 -8.48 10.96
C LEU A 156 -13.16 -9.87 11.52
N LEU A 157 -12.00 -10.00 12.17
CA LEU A 157 -11.65 -11.23 12.92
C LEU A 157 -12.55 -11.40 14.16
N ALA A 158 -12.92 -10.32 14.84
CA ALA A 158 -13.92 -10.36 15.91
C ALA A 158 -15.31 -10.75 15.37
N ALA A 159 -15.72 -10.20 14.23
CA ALA A 159 -16.94 -10.62 13.53
C ALA A 159 -16.91 -12.11 13.17
N THR A 160 -15.76 -12.60 12.68
CA THR A 160 -15.53 -14.02 12.40
C THR A 160 -15.72 -14.87 13.66
N TRP A 161 -15.18 -14.44 14.80
CA TRP A 161 -15.34 -15.15 16.07
C TRP A 161 -16.83 -15.30 16.45
N PHE A 162 -17.60 -14.22 16.35
CA PHE A 162 -19.04 -14.23 16.61
C PHE A 162 -19.82 -15.09 15.62
N LEU A 163 -19.47 -15.05 14.33
CA LEU A 163 -20.06 -15.94 13.30
C LEU A 163 -19.89 -17.41 13.69
N PHE A 164 -18.66 -17.83 14.01
CA PHE A 164 -18.42 -19.21 14.40
C PHE A 164 -19.07 -19.56 15.74
N ARG A 165 -19.22 -18.60 16.66
CA ARG A 165 -20.00 -18.79 17.89
C ARG A 165 -21.48 -19.00 17.60
N SER A 166 -22.04 -18.32 16.59
CA SER A 166 -23.40 -18.54 16.10
C SER A 166 -23.58 -19.93 15.52
N ILE A 167 -22.66 -20.38 14.67
CA ILE A 167 -22.68 -21.72 14.06
C ILE A 167 -22.59 -22.82 15.13
N GLU A 168 -21.70 -22.64 16.12
CA GLU A 168 -21.53 -23.58 17.22
C GLU A 168 -22.78 -23.73 18.08
N THR A 169 -23.38 -22.60 18.46
CA THR A 169 -24.44 -22.55 19.46
C THR A 169 -25.85 -22.55 18.87
N GLY A 170 -26.00 -22.28 17.57
CA GLY A 170 -27.28 -22.05 16.89
C GLY A 170 -27.98 -20.75 17.28
N LYS A 171 -27.36 -19.88 18.11
CA LYS A 171 -28.02 -18.69 18.67
C LYS A 171 -27.85 -17.47 17.74
N ALA A 172 -28.97 -16.91 17.27
CA ALA A 172 -29.03 -15.76 16.36
C ALA A 172 -28.30 -14.52 16.88
N ARG A 173 -28.33 -14.26 18.19
CA ARG A 173 -27.64 -13.12 18.82
C ARG A 173 -26.17 -12.99 18.44
N TYR A 174 -25.47 -14.11 18.25
CA TYR A 174 -24.06 -14.08 17.85
C TYR A 174 -23.90 -13.74 16.37
N PHE A 175 -24.86 -14.12 15.52
CA PHE A 175 -24.87 -13.65 14.13
C PHE A 175 -25.15 -12.15 14.07
N PHE A 176 -26.05 -11.64 14.92
CA PHE A 176 -26.32 -10.20 15.04
C PHE A 176 -25.09 -9.43 15.54
N LEU A 177 -24.35 -9.97 16.50
CA LEU A 177 -23.07 -9.39 16.92
C LEU A 177 -22.01 -9.44 15.81
N ALA A 178 -21.97 -10.49 14.99
CA ALA A 178 -21.10 -10.52 13.82
C ALA A 178 -21.48 -9.42 12.81
N ALA A 179 -22.78 -9.26 12.52
CA ALA A 179 -23.29 -8.21 11.65
C ALA A 179 -23.01 -6.80 12.18
N LEU A 180 -23.18 -6.58 13.49
CA LEU A 180 -22.80 -5.34 14.18
C LEU A 180 -21.31 -5.04 13.98
N MET A 181 -20.43 -6.03 14.19
CA MET A 181 -18.99 -5.85 14.00
C MET A 181 -18.63 -5.53 12.54
N VAL A 182 -19.31 -6.14 11.56
CA VAL A 182 -19.12 -5.78 10.14
C VAL A 182 -19.57 -4.33 9.88
N GLY A 183 -20.68 -3.88 10.46
CA GLY A 183 -21.11 -2.48 10.36
C GLY A 183 -20.15 -1.49 11.02
N ILE A 184 -19.52 -1.88 12.14
CA ILE A 184 -18.40 -1.13 12.72
C ILE A 184 -17.22 -1.11 11.76
N GLY A 185 -16.88 -2.26 11.15
CA GLY A 185 -15.83 -2.35 10.13
C GLY A 185 -16.08 -1.44 8.92
N PHE A 186 -17.34 -1.31 8.49
CA PHE A 186 -17.73 -0.33 7.46
C PHE A 186 -17.44 1.10 7.93
N ASN A 187 -17.69 1.43 9.19
CA ASN A 187 -17.33 2.75 9.71
C ASN A 187 -15.82 2.91 10.00
N VAL A 188 -15.00 1.86 9.82
CA VAL A 188 -13.53 1.96 9.78
C VAL A 188 -13.04 2.20 8.34
N LYS A 189 -13.59 1.49 7.35
CA LYS A 189 -13.07 1.53 5.97
C LYS A 189 -14.09 1.21 4.85
N MET A 190 -15.33 1.65 5.01
CA MET A 190 -16.43 1.54 4.04
C MET A 190 -16.56 0.14 3.40
N LEU A 191 -16.65 0.09 2.07
CA LEU A 191 -16.95 -1.11 1.29
C LEU A 191 -15.87 -2.18 1.38
N GLU A 192 -14.64 -1.84 1.78
CA GLU A 192 -13.59 -2.85 2.02
C GLU A 192 -14.01 -3.84 3.10
N ALA A 193 -14.74 -3.40 4.12
CA ALA A 193 -15.30 -4.27 5.15
C ALA A 193 -16.24 -5.35 4.60
N TYR A 194 -16.93 -5.03 3.49
CA TYR A 194 -17.90 -5.94 2.87
C TYR A 194 -17.26 -7.02 2.01
N LEU A 195 -15.96 -6.94 1.70
CA LEU A 195 -15.25 -8.02 1.02
C LEU A 195 -15.27 -9.34 1.82
N ALA A 196 -15.41 -9.27 3.15
CA ALA A 196 -15.55 -10.45 4.01
C ALA A 196 -16.98 -11.03 4.08
N VAL A 197 -18.00 -10.24 3.73
CA VAL A 197 -19.42 -10.60 3.91
C VAL A 197 -19.84 -11.82 3.11
N PRO A 198 -19.44 -12.02 1.83
CA PRO A 198 -19.79 -13.22 1.08
C PRO A 198 -19.36 -14.51 1.81
N ALA A 199 -18.13 -14.54 2.35
CA ALA A 199 -17.64 -15.69 3.11
C ALA A 199 -18.48 -15.93 4.37
N MET A 200 -18.82 -14.87 5.12
CA MET A 200 -19.62 -14.97 6.34
C MET A 200 -21.05 -15.47 6.05
N GLY A 201 -21.72 -14.88 5.06
CA GLY A 201 -23.09 -15.21 4.68
C GLY A 201 -23.21 -16.64 4.16
N ILE A 202 -22.36 -17.03 3.20
CA ILE A 202 -22.38 -18.38 2.63
C ILE A 202 -22.14 -19.44 3.71
N VAL A 203 -21.14 -19.25 4.57
CA VAL A 203 -20.82 -20.21 5.63
C VAL A 203 -21.93 -20.28 6.67
N PHE A 204 -22.54 -19.16 7.06
CA PHE A 204 -23.69 -19.17 7.95
C PHE A 204 -24.88 -19.94 7.34
N LEU A 205 -25.22 -19.63 6.10
CA LEU A 205 -26.36 -20.24 5.40
C LEU A 205 -26.18 -21.75 5.22
N ILE A 206 -24.97 -22.25 5.02
CA ILE A 206 -24.70 -23.69 4.86
C ILE A 206 -24.61 -24.40 6.21
N PHE A 207 -23.88 -23.84 7.18
CA PHE A 207 -23.44 -24.56 8.39
C PHE A 207 -24.19 -24.21 9.67
N SER A 208 -25.06 -23.20 9.68
CA SER A 208 -25.86 -22.87 10.86
C SER A 208 -26.72 -24.06 11.29
N LYS A 209 -26.80 -24.28 12.61
CA LYS A 209 -27.64 -25.34 13.22
C LYS A 209 -29.12 -24.95 13.29
N GLN A 210 -29.48 -23.74 12.85
CA GLN A 210 -30.87 -23.26 12.85
C GLN A 210 -31.72 -23.93 11.76
N LYS A 211 -33.03 -24.10 12.01
CA LYS A 211 -34.00 -24.47 10.96
C LYS A 211 -33.96 -23.44 9.82
N ILE A 212 -34.22 -23.86 8.59
CA ILE A 212 -34.01 -23.04 7.38
C ILE A 212 -34.74 -21.68 7.42
N GLY A 213 -36.02 -21.64 7.82
CA GLY A 213 -36.77 -20.38 7.92
C GLY A 213 -36.17 -19.40 8.95
N LYS A 214 -35.83 -19.90 10.14
CA LYS A 214 -35.16 -19.11 11.19
C LYS A 214 -33.76 -18.64 10.74
N ARG A 215 -33.06 -19.46 9.97
CA ARG A 215 -31.73 -19.15 9.42
C ARG A 215 -31.82 -18.00 8.41
N ILE A 216 -32.77 -18.06 7.49
CA ILE A 216 -33.03 -16.98 6.52
C ILE A 216 -33.44 -15.69 7.25
N LEU A 217 -34.39 -15.77 8.19
CA LEU A 217 -34.79 -14.61 8.98
C LEU A 217 -33.62 -14.00 9.77
N THR A 218 -32.77 -14.84 10.39
CA THR A 218 -31.56 -14.38 11.08
C THR A 218 -30.60 -13.68 10.12
N ALA A 219 -30.45 -14.18 8.89
CA ALA A 219 -29.63 -13.53 7.88
C ALA A 219 -30.21 -12.17 7.47
N ILE A 220 -31.52 -12.07 7.23
CA ILE A 220 -32.21 -10.82 6.87
C ILE A 220 -32.07 -9.78 7.98
N VAL A 221 -32.36 -10.15 9.24
CA VAL A 221 -32.22 -9.25 10.39
C VAL A 221 -30.75 -8.86 10.58
N GLY A 222 -29.81 -9.79 10.37
CA GLY A 222 -28.39 -9.49 10.39
C GLY A 222 -27.98 -8.46 9.34
N ILE A 223 -28.48 -8.58 8.10
CA ILE A 223 -28.26 -7.57 7.06
C ILE A 223 -28.82 -6.21 7.50
N GLY A 224 -30.02 -6.18 8.08
CA GLY A 224 -30.61 -4.96 8.62
C GLY A 224 -29.74 -4.29 9.69
N ILE A 225 -29.22 -5.06 10.65
CA ILE A 225 -28.30 -4.56 11.69
C ILE A 225 -27.00 -4.04 11.07
N MET A 226 -26.40 -4.81 10.16
CA MET A 226 -25.17 -4.43 9.48
C MET A 226 -25.36 -3.09 8.77
N LEU A 227 -26.39 -2.96 7.94
CA LEU A 227 -26.66 -1.73 7.18
C LEU A 227 -27.01 -0.55 8.09
N ALA A 228 -27.83 -0.76 9.13
CA ALA A 228 -28.18 0.30 10.08
C ALA A 228 -26.95 0.89 10.78
N VAL A 229 -25.99 0.03 11.17
CA VAL A 229 -24.75 0.47 11.79
C VAL A 229 -23.81 1.09 10.77
N SER A 230 -23.64 0.47 9.60
CA SER A 230 -22.79 0.98 8.52
C SER A 230 -23.18 2.40 8.10
N LEU A 231 -24.48 2.65 7.93
CA LEU A 231 -24.99 3.90 7.36
C LEU A 231 -25.32 4.95 8.43
N SER A 232 -25.14 4.67 9.72
CA SER A 232 -25.56 5.59 10.78
C SER A 232 -24.82 6.93 10.70
N TRP A 233 -23.50 6.92 10.48
CA TRP A 233 -22.73 8.15 10.32
C TRP A 233 -22.99 8.83 8.98
N THR A 234 -23.07 8.05 7.89
CA THR A 234 -23.45 8.55 6.55
C THR A 234 -24.74 9.36 6.60
N VAL A 235 -25.80 8.78 7.19
CA VAL A 235 -27.09 9.45 7.32
C VAL A 235 -26.99 10.69 8.21
N ALA A 236 -26.24 10.63 9.31
CA ALA A 236 -26.07 11.78 10.19
C ALA A 236 -25.37 12.95 9.48
N VAL A 237 -24.31 12.69 8.69
CA VAL A 237 -23.58 13.71 7.94
C VAL A 237 -24.42 14.25 6.78
N ASP A 238 -25.00 13.37 5.96
CA ASP A 238 -25.74 13.78 4.77
C ASP A 238 -27.04 14.54 5.11
N LEU A 239 -27.63 14.31 6.29
CA LEU A 239 -28.77 15.07 6.80
C LEU A 239 -28.38 16.37 7.53
N THR A 240 -27.11 16.55 7.89
CA THR A 240 -26.65 17.82 8.47
C THR A 240 -26.55 18.88 7.37
N PRO A 241 -27.11 20.10 7.55
CA PRO A 241 -27.03 21.16 6.56
C PRO A 241 -25.58 21.44 6.14
N ALA A 242 -25.34 21.62 4.83
CA ALA A 242 -23.98 21.81 4.30
C ALA A 242 -23.24 23.03 4.90
N SER A 243 -23.96 24.04 5.41
CA SER A 243 -23.38 25.19 6.12
C SER A 243 -22.90 24.89 7.54
N GLU A 244 -23.27 23.74 8.10
CA GLU A 244 -22.99 23.34 9.49
C GLU A 244 -21.98 22.17 9.56
N ARG A 245 -21.42 21.74 8.43
CA ARG A 245 -20.46 20.64 8.37
C ARG A 245 -19.37 20.90 7.32
N PRO A 246 -18.22 20.23 7.41
CA PRO A 246 -17.23 20.28 6.34
C PRO A 246 -17.79 19.74 5.04
N TYR A 247 -17.20 20.17 3.93
CA TYR A 247 -17.39 19.55 2.63
C TYR A 247 -16.92 18.10 2.69
N VAL A 248 -17.71 17.14 2.19
CA VAL A 248 -17.32 15.73 2.18
C VAL A 248 -16.21 15.51 1.16
N GLY A 249 -15.00 15.24 1.64
CA GLY A 249 -13.83 15.06 0.77
C GLY A 249 -13.99 13.89 -0.22
N SER A 250 -13.37 14.01 -1.38
CA SER A 250 -13.45 13.06 -2.50
C SER A 250 -14.88 12.82 -2.98
N SER A 251 -15.69 13.88 -3.02
CA SER A 251 -17.05 13.89 -3.58
C SER A 251 -17.28 15.15 -4.41
N THR A 252 -18.14 15.08 -5.42
CA THR A 252 -18.50 16.22 -6.28
C THR A 252 -19.82 16.88 -5.84
N ASN A 253 -20.69 16.14 -5.16
CA ASN A 253 -22.00 16.61 -4.71
C ASN A 253 -22.09 16.83 -3.20
N ASN A 254 -20.96 16.79 -2.49
CA ASN A 254 -20.86 17.03 -1.05
C ASN A 254 -21.67 16.02 -0.20
N THR A 255 -21.64 14.73 -0.57
CA THR A 255 -22.31 13.66 0.18
C THR A 255 -21.38 12.49 0.49
N VAL A 256 -21.59 11.88 1.66
CA VAL A 256 -20.93 10.64 2.07
C VAL A 256 -21.42 9.48 1.21
N TRP A 257 -22.67 9.52 0.73
CA TRP A 257 -23.16 8.53 -0.22
C TRP A 257 -22.30 8.43 -1.50
N GLU A 258 -21.98 9.57 -2.12
CA GLU A 258 -21.09 9.58 -3.28
C GLU A 258 -19.68 9.12 -2.93
N LEU A 259 -19.15 9.53 -1.77
CA LEU A 259 -17.85 9.04 -1.28
C LEU A 259 -17.80 7.51 -1.15
N ILE A 260 -18.90 6.88 -0.72
CA ILE A 260 -19.04 5.41 -0.61
C ILE A 260 -19.11 4.77 -1.99
N THR A 261 -20.03 5.22 -2.85
CA THR A 261 -20.32 4.53 -4.12
C THR A 261 -19.34 4.86 -5.24
N GLY A 262 -18.77 6.07 -5.21
CA GLY A 262 -17.76 6.56 -6.15
C GLY A 262 -16.36 6.19 -5.70
N HIS A 263 -15.70 7.09 -4.97
CA HIS A 263 -14.27 7.00 -4.64
C HIS A 263 -13.86 5.72 -3.88
N ASN A 264 -14.66 5.29 -2.90
CA ASN A 264 -14.41 4.05 -2.16
C ASN A 264 -15.09 2.80 -2.78
N GLY A 265 -15.75 2.95 -3.94
CA GLY A 265 -16.53 1.90 -4.61
C GLY A 265 -16.16 1.75 -6.08
N ALA A 266 -16.95 2.35 -6.97
CA ALA A 266 -16.82 2.22 -8.42
C ALA A 266 -15.42 2.56 -8.94
N GLU A 267 -14.77 3.62 -8.43
CA GLU A 267 -13.43 4.02 -8.87
C GLU A 267 -12.36 2.96 -8.57
N ARG A 268 -12.55 2.16 -7.51
CA ARG A 268 -11.64 1.05 -7.18
C ARG A 268 -11.72 -0.07 -8.22
N LEU A 269 -12.89 -0.30 -8.79
CA LEU A 269 -13.13 -1.34 -9.79
C LEU A 269 -12.82 -0.85 -11.21
N PHE A 270 -13.27 0.34 -11.58
CA PHE A 270 -13.27 0.84 -12.96
C PHE A 270 -12.23 1.93 -13.24
N GLY A 271 -11.56 2.45 -12.20
CA GLY A 271 -10.58 3.52 -12.33
C GLY A 271 -11.21 4.92 -12.31
N GLN A 272 -10.35 5.93 -12.20
CA GLN A 272 -10.74 7.34 -12.16
C GLN A 272 -11.26 7.76 -13.55
N GLY A 273 -12.54 8.14 -13.64
CA GLY A 273 -13.28 8.35 -14.90
C GLY A 273 -14.33 7.27 -15.23
N GLY A 274 -14.38 6.17 -14.47
CA GLY A 274 -15.41 5.11 -14.60
C GLY A 274 -16.55 5.19 -13.57
N GLY A 275 -16.53 6.17 -12.68
CA GLY A 275 -17.56 6.39 -11.65
C GLY A 275 -18.67 7.32 -12.12
N THR A 276 -19.88 6.77 -12.32
CA THR A 276 -21.19 7.45 -12.27
C THR A 276 -21.27 8.89 -12.79
N GLY A 277 -20.76 9.15 -14.00
CA GLY A 277 -21.34 10.18 -14.85
C GLY A 277 -22.67 9.67 -15.41
N GLY A 278 -23.78 9.95 -14.71
CA GLY A 278 -25.15 9.83 -15.23
C GLY A 278 -25.65 8.39 -15.48
N MET A 279 -26.25 7.78 -14.45
CA MET A 279 -27.14 6.64 -14.68
C MET A 279 -28.51 7.18 -15.12
N GLY A 280 -28.65 7.44 -16.42
CA GLY A 280 -29.88 7.91 -17.05
C GLY A 280 -29.93 7.63 -18.55
N GLY A 281 -30.74 6.64 -18.95
CA GLY A 281 -31.28 6.48 -20.31
C GLY A 281 -30.64 5.38 -21.18
N PRO A 282 -31.42 4.47 -21.79
CA PRO A 282 -30.90 3.52 -22.78
C PRO A 282 -30.81 4.18 -24.17
N GLY A 283 -29.65 4.06 -24.81
CA GLY A 283 -29.49 4.26 -26.26
C GLY A 283 -28.67 5.50 -26.65
N GLY A 284 -27.50 5.29 -27.26
CA GLY A 284 -26.70 6.34 -27.87
C GLY A 284 -25.44 5.77 -28.53
N GLN A 285 -25.50 5.64 -29.85
CA GLN A 285 -24.49 5.06 -30.73
C GLN A 285 -23.11 5.76 -30.67
N ASN A 286 -22.07 4.94 -30.85
CA ASN A 286 -20.74 5.33 -31.32
C ASN A 286 -20.84 6.37 -32.45
N GLY A 287 -20.23 7.53 -32.24
CA GLY A 287 -20.03 8.55 -33.26
C GLY A 287 -18.67 9.20 -33.07
N GLY A 288 -17.66 8.71 -33.79
CA GLY A 288 -16.36 9.36 -33.88
C GLY A 288 -16.52 10.74 -34.54
N SER A 289 -16.04 11.79 -33.88
CA SER A 289 -16.02 13.12 -34.47
C SER A 289 -14.64 13.38 -35.05
N THR A 290 -14.59 13.24 -36.36
CA THR A 290 -13.59 13.81 -37.26
C THR A 290 -13.57 15.33 -37.12
N ASN A 291 -12.36 15.87 -37.02
CA ASN A 291 -12.07 17.29 -37.19
C ASN A 291 -12.45 17.71 -38.61
N ASN A 292 -13.25 18.77 -38.71
CA ASN A 292 -13.47 19.48 -39.95
C ASN A 292 -13.28 20.96 -39.67
N ASN A 293 -12.29 21.58 -40.30
CA ASN A 293 -12.28 23.01 -40.54
C ASN A 293 -11.59 23.33 -41.86
N ASN A 294 -12.35 24.03 -42.68
CA ASN A 294 -12.02 24.86 -43.83
C ASN A 294 -11.53 24.23 -45.14
N ALA A 295 -12.50 24.13 -46.03
CA ALA A 295 -12.36 24.19 -47.47
C ALA A 295 -11.86 25.57 -47.94
N GLY A 296 -10.85 25.54 -48.81
CA GLY A 296 -10.56 26.56 -49.81
C GLY A 296 -10.16 25.80 -51.07
N GLY A 297 -11.07 25.73 -52.04
CA GLY A 297 -10.95 24.85 -53.20
C GLY A 297 -10.03 25.36 -54.29
N GLN A 298 -9.50 24.44 -55.10
CA GLN A 298 -9.47 24.54 -56.57
C GLN A 298 -8.92 23.25 -57.20
N ASN A 299 -9.81 22.62 -57.97
CA ASN A 299 -9.65 22.13 -59.34
C ASN A 299 -8.66 21.01 -59.73
N GLY A 300 -9.24 19.97 -60.36
CA GLY A 300 -8.68 19.15 -61.44
C GLY A 300 -7.70 18.05 -61.02
N GLY A 301 -7.78 16.80 -61.45
CA GLY A 301 -8.58 16.13 -62.46
C GLY A 301 -7.95 14.74 -62.71
N MET A 302 -8.81 13.75 -62.94
CA MET A 302 -8.63 12.49 -63.67
C MET A 302 -7.25 11.77 -63.72
N GLY A 303 -7.27 10.49 -63.34
CA GLY A 303 -6.96 9.42 -64.32
C GLY A 303 -5.74 8.52 -64.05
N GLY A 304 -6.02 7.30 -63.57
CA GLY A 304 -5.48 6.06 -64.15
C GLY A 304 -4.01 5.65 -63.92
N PRO A 305 -3.66 4.36 -64.15
CA PRO A 305 -2.71 3.64 -63.29
C PRO A 305 -1.47 3.05 -64.01
N GLY A 306 -0.47 2.64 -63.23
CA GLY A 306 0.74 1.89 -63.66
C GLY A 306 1.95 2.39 -62.89
N GLY A 307 2.92 1.61 -62.39
CA GLY A 307 3.39 0.30 -62.77
C GLY A 307 4.93 0.37 -62.81
N GLN A 308 5.59 -0.31 -61.87
CA GLN A 308 6.97 -0.82 -61.90
C GLN A 308 8.19 0.15 -61.98
N ASN A 309 9.03 0.03 -60.94
CA ASN A 309 10.46 -0.33 -60.94
C ASN A 309 11.47 0.56 -61.68
N GLY A 310 12.50 1.05 -60.97
CA GLY A 310 13.67 1.68 -61.60
C GLY A 310 14.63 2.36 -60.64
N ASN A 311 15.72 1.67 -60.33
CA ASN A 311 16.89 2.11 -59.57
C ASN A 311 17.80 2.99 -60.47
N ALA A 312 18.26 4.17 -60.02
CA ALA A 312 19.56 4.76 -60.41
C ALA A 312 19.83 6.13 -59.74
N THR A 313 21.01 6.19 -59.12
CA THR A 313 21.89 7.33 -58.84
C THR A 313 22.00 8.35 -59.99
N ASN A 314 22.05 9.66 -59.70
CA ASN A 314 23.30 10.46 -59.74
C ASN A 314 23.11 11.95 -59.33
N ASN A 315 24.23 12.51 -58.89
CA ASN A 315 24.58 13.90 -58.60
C ASN A 315 23.98 14.99 -59.52
N ASN A 316 23.73 16.18 -58.94
CA ASN A 316 24.22 17.43 -59.52
C ASN A 316 24.35 18.56 -58.50
N ASN A 317 25.45 19.30 -58.68
CA ASN A 317 26.03 20.35 -57.87
C ASN A 317 25.63 21.73 -58.45
N ALA A 318 25.44 22.75 -57.61
CA ALA A 318 25.36 24.16 -58.03
C ALA A 318 25.77 25.13 -56.89
N ASN A 319 27.09 25.33 -56.82
CA ASN A 319 27.89 26.56 -56.68
C ASN A 319 27.29 27.88 -56.14
N GLY A 320 28.08 28.58 -55.30
CA GLY A 320 28.09 30.05 -55.20
C GLY A 320 28.73 30.68 -53.95
N GLY A 321 29.97 31.19 -54.04
CA GLY A 321 30.30 32.53 -53.49
C GLY A 321 31.31 32.76 -52.33
N ASN A 322 32.60 32.49 -52.56
CA ASN A 322 33.83 33.31 -52.31
C ASN A 322 33.93 34.39 -51.18
N THR A 323 34.96 34.35 -50.31
CA THR A 323 36.19 35.22 -50.33
C THR A 323 37.11 35.15 -49.09
N ASN A 324 38.42 35.28 -49.36
CA ASN A 324 39.65 35.19 -48.54
C ASN A 324 39.92 36.32 -47.49
N ASN A 325 40.79 36.07 -46.48
CA ASN A 325 42.20 36.54 -46.47
C ASN A 325 42.99 36.33 -45.14
N ASN A 326 44.22 35.80 -45.33
CA ASN A 326 45.53 36.13 -44.74
C ASN A 326 45.89 36.02 -43.23
N ALA A 327 46.83 35.09 -42.99
CA ALA A 327 48.26 35.30 -42.62
C ALA A 327 48.69 35.70 -41.20
N GLY A 328 49.68 34.92 -40.71
CA GLY A 328 50.93 35.46 -40.14
C GLY A 328 51.13 35.26 -38.63
N GLY A 329 52.20 34.57 -38.24
CA GLY A 329 52.66 34.58 -36.84
C GLY A 329 53.59 33.42 -36.51
N GLN A 330 54.88 33.71 -36.43
CA GLN A 330 56.01 32.78 -36.54
C GLN A 330 56.71 32.61 -35.17
N ASN A 331 57.24 31.40 -34.96
CA ASN A 331 58.62 31.12 -34.51
C ASN A 331 59.00 31.01 -33.02
N GLY A 332 59.71 29.90 -32.74
CA GLY A 332 60.93 29.81 -31.91
C GLY A 332 60.72 29.56 -30.41
N GLY A 333 61.35 28.59 -29.74
CA GLY A 333 62.41 27.69 -30.13
C GLY A 333 63.08 27.09 -28.89
N THR A 334 63.60 25.87 -29.05
CA THR A 334 64.78 25.28 -28.38
C THR A 334 64.78 25.02 -26.87
N GLY A 335 64.74 23.72 -26.52
CA GLY A 335 66.00 22.98 -26.27
C GLY A 335 66.39 22.68 -24.82
N GLY A 336 66.48 21.39 -24.50
CA GLY A 336 67.73 20.85 -23.94
C GLY A 336 67.78 20.40 -22.47
N PHE A 337 67.77 19.07 -22.30
CA PHE A 337 68.63 18.25 -21.43
C PHE A 337 68.71 18.44 -19.90
N GLY A 338 68.55 17.31 -19.19
CA GLY A 338 69.39 16.98 -18.02
C GLY A 338 68.62 16.55 -16.76
N GLY A 339 68.61 15.25 -16.47
CA GLY A 339 68.41 14.74 -15.09
C GLY A 339 69.67 14.94 -14.24
N PRO A 340 69.89 14.20 -13.13
CA PRO A 340 69.00 13.25 -12.46
C PRO A 340 68.95 13.40 -10.91
N GLY A 341 68.06 12.65 -10.29
CA GLY A 341 68.38 11.91 -9.06
C GLY A 341 67.87 12.47 -7.73
N GLY A 342 67.42 11.54 -6.87
CA GLY A 342 67.63 11.67 -5.43
C GLY A 342 66.41 11.57 -4.53
N GLN A 343 66.10 10.33 -4.13
CA GLN A 343 65.79 9.92 -2.75
C GLN A 343 64.44 10.26 -2.09
N ASN A 344 63.77 9.15 -1.76
CA ASN A 344 63.16 8.79 -0.48
C ASN A 344 62.21 9.76 0.24
N GLY A 345 61.02 9.23 0.49
CA GLY A 345 60.64 8.98 1.88
C GLY A 345 59.27 9.49 2.30
N ASN A 346 58.39 8.51 2.53
CA ASN A 346 57.32 8.51 3.54
C ASN A 346 56.07 9.39 3.37
N THR A 347 54.99 8.66 3.03
CA THR A 347 53.71 8.59 3.76
C THR A 347 53.13 9.89 4.33
N ALA A 348 52.12 10.41 3.64
CA ALA A 348 50.74 10.53 4.14
C ALA A 348 49.87 11.21 3.06
N ASN A 349 48.76 10.59 2.66
CA ASN A 349 47.66 11.25 1.94
C ASN A 349 46.39 10.48 2.38
N ASN A 350 45.43 11.06 3.08
CA ASN A 350 44.66 12.29 2.87
C ASN A 350 43.85 12.31 1.57
N ASN A 351 42.56 12.58 1.77
CA ASN A 351 41.48 12.64 0.79
C ASN A 351 41.80 13.62 -0.34
N ASN A 352 41.44 13.31 -1.59
CA ASN A 352 40.53 14.17 -2.36
C ASN A 352 40.12 13.60 -3.73
N ALA A 353 38.89 13.94 -4.09
CA ALA A 353 38.46 14.47 -5.38
C ALA A 353 38.92 13.83 -6.70
N ASN A 354 37.91 13.36 -7.42
CA ASN A 354 37.43 13.94 -8.69
C ASN A 354 38.27 13.77 -9.96
N GLY A 355 37.54 13.59 -11.07
CA GLY A 355 38.06 13.48 -12.43
C GLY A 355 38.26 12.02 -12.83
N GLY A 356 37.86 11.56 -14.00
CA GLY A 356 37.40 12.26 -15.19
C GLY A 356 37.36 11.18 -16.26
N SER A 357 36.30 11.21 -17.06
CA SER A 357 36.06 10.31 -18.18
C SER A 357 37.25 10.27 -19.14
N THR A 358 37.79 9.08 -19.40
CA THR A 358 38.58 8.79 -20.61
C THR A 358 37.96 7.64 -21.38
N ASN A 359 37.57 7.98 -22.59
CA ASN A 359 37.13 7.14 -23.70
C ASN A 359 38.23 6.12 -24.05
N ASN A 360 37.86 4.88 -24.32
CA ASN A 360 38.63 4.01 -25.20
C ASN A 360 37.69 3.04 -25.92
N ASN A 361 37.83 3.03 -27.24
CA ASN A 361 37.01 2.29 -28.19
C ASN A 361 37.79 1.05 -28.69
N ALA A 362 37.01 0.07 -29.17
CA ALA A 362 37.36 -1.06 -30.03
C ALA A 362 37.77 -2.42 -29.41
N GLY A 363 36.92 -3.42 -29.68
CA GLY A 363 37.35 -4.78 -30.07
C GLY A 363 36.52 -5.95 -29.53
N GLY A 364 35.66 -6.55 -30.38
CA GLY A 364 35.34 -7.99 -30.27
C GLY A 364 33.85 -8.39 -30.22
N GLN A 365 33.32 -8.83 -31.36
CA GLN A 365 32.07 -9.58 -31.53
C GLN A 365 32.10 -10.94 -30.77
N ASN A 366 31.01 -11.33 -30.09
CA ASN A 366 30.10 -12.42 -30.53
C ASN A 366 29.01 -12.72 -29.48
N GLY A 367 27.84 -13.16 -29.95
CA GLY A 367 26.56 -13.08 -29.26
C GLY A 367 26.21 -14.14 -28.19
N GLY A 368 25.11 -13.86 -27.50
CA GLY A 368 24.48 -14.73 -26.51
C GLY A 368 23.34 -14.01 -25.79
N THR A 369 22.11 -14.39 -26.13
CA THR A 369 20.81 -13.89 -25.66
C THR A 369 20.71 -13.61 -24.16
N GLY A 370 20.35 -12.38 -23.80
CA GLY A 370 20.02 -11.95 -22.43
C GLY A 370 19.46 -10.53 -22.39
N GLY A 371 18.19 -10.36 -22.79
CA GLY A 371 17.52 -9.06 -22.77
C GLY A 371 17.23 -8.58 -21.35
N ARG A 372 17.91 -7.52 -20.93
CA ARG A 372 17.45 -6.62 -19.84
C ARG A 372 16.19 -5.90 -20.32
N PRO A 373 15.13 -5.75 -19.52
CA PRO A 373 14.17 -4.67 -19.75
C PRO A 373 14.79 -3.38 -19.21
N GLY A 374 15.16 -2.50 -20.13
CA GLY A 374 15.57 -1.14 -19.83
C GLY A 374 14.40 -0.29 -19.36
N GLY A 375 14.68 0.62 -18.44
CA GLY A 375 13.86 1.80 -18.22
C GLY A 375 14.06 2.78 -19.37
N THR A 376 12.95 3.18 -19.97
CA THR A 376 12.84 4.40 -20.77
C THR A 376 11.46 5.00 -20.47
N GLY A 377 11.49 6.25 -20.02
CA GLY A 377 10.32 7.03 -19.69
C GLY A 377 9.45 7.33 -20.91
N GLY A 378 8.15 7.27 -20.67
CA GLY A 378 7.08 7.73 -21.54
C GLY A 378 5.87 8.00 -20.65
N MET A 379 5.71 9.27 -20.25
CA MET A 379 4.64 9.76 -19.40
C MET A 379 3.33 9.75 -20.19
N SER A 380 2.60 8.63 -20.17
CA SER A 380 1.19 8.55 -20.59
C SER A 380 0.56 7.24 -20.06
N GLY A 381 -0.28 7.37 -19.02
CA GLY A 381 -1.08 6.27 -18.43
C GLY A 381 -0.45 5.57 -17.21
N ASN A 382 -0.94 5.89 -16.01
CA ASN A 382 -0.78 5.17 -14.74
C ASN A 382 0.60 4.52 -14.45
N GLY A 383 1.45 5.25 -13.71
CA GLY A 383 2.52 4.66 -12.88
C GLY A 383 1.94 3.84 -11.72
N ASN A 384 1.34 2.69 -12.03
CA ASN A 384 0.63 1.87 -11.05
C ASN A 384 1.57 0.86 -10.39
N ASP A 385 1.92 1.10 -9.13
CA ASP A 385 2.63 0.19 -8.22
C ASP A 385 1.98 -1.19 -8.05
N ILE A 386 0.79 -1.38 -8.61
CA ILE A 386 -0.04 -2.59 -8.54
C ILE A 386 0.13 -3.55 -9.73
N GLY A 387 0.85 -3.15 -10.78
CA GLY A 387 1.08 -3.95 -11.98
C GLY A 387 -0.19 -4.22 -12.82
N THR A 388 -0.01 -5.00 -13.90
CA THR A 388 -1.07 -5.27 -14.89
C THR A 388 -2.21 -6.11 -14.30
N ALA A 389 -3.46 -5.74 -14.61
CA ALA A 389 -4.64 -6.53 -14.24
C ALA A 389 -4.59 -7.95 -14.79
N GLY A 390 -4.91 -8.93 -13.96
CA GLY A 390 -4.96 -10.32 -14.37
C GLY A 390 -4.85 -11.31 -13.22
N MET A 391 -5.13 -12.57 -13.53
CA MET A 391 -5.09 -13.68 -12.58
C MET A 391 -3.72 -13.81 -11.88
N PHE A 392 -2.64 -13.46 -12.58
CA PHE A 392 -1.27 -13.55 -12.06
C PHE A 392 -0.72 -12.22 -11.49
N ARG A 393 -1.53 -11.15 -11.39
CA ARG A 393 -1.07 -9.84 -10.88
C ARG A 393 -0.38 -9.97 -9.51
N LEU A 394 -0.96 -10.76 -8.60
CA LEU A 394 -0.41 -10.97 -7.26
C LEU A 394 0.98 -11.64 -7.26
N TRP A 395 1.39 -12.27 -8.36
CA TRP A 395 2.71 -12.86 -8.54
C TRP A 395 3.70 -11.91 -9.24
N GLY A 396 3.26 -10.69 -9.60
CA GLY A 396 4.13 -9.65 -10.10
C GLY A 396 5.13 -9.17 -9.05
N SER A 397 6.23 -8.57 -9.51
CA SER A 397 7.38 -8.22 -8.66
C SER A 397 7.04 -7.28 -7.50
N THR A 398 6.07 -6.39 -7.68
CA THR A 398 5.64 -5.41 -6.67
C THR A 398 4.68 -5.97 -5.63
N MET A 399 3.84 -6.94 -6.02
CA MET A 399 2.84 -7.56 -5.13
C MET A 399 3.39 -8.75 -4.37
N TYR A 400 4.28 -9.53 -5.01
CA TYR A 400 4.76 -10.79 -4.47
C TYR A 400 5.34 -10.62 -3.08
N GLY A 401 6.20 -9.61 -2.92
CA GLY A 401 6.84 -9.15 -1.68
C GLY A 401 5.90 -8.91 -0.49
N GLN A 402 4.62 -8.59 -0.73
CA GLN A 402 3.73 -8.05 0.30
C GLN A 402 2.88 -9.11 1.02
N ALA A 403 2.44 -10.15 0.29
CA ALA A 403 1.57 -11.19 0.84
C ALA A 403 1.64 -12.51 0.05
N SER A 404 1.99 -12.47 -1.25
CA SER A 404 1.75 -13.58 -2.16
C SER A 404 2.65 -14.79 -1.94
N TRP A 405 3.84 -14.61 -1.33
CA TRP A 405 4.71 -15.70 -0.85
C TRP A 405 3.91 -16.86 -0.27
N LEU A 406 2.98 -16.52 0.63
CA LEU A 406 2.29 -17.46 1.50
C LEU A 406 0.99 -17.99 0.87
N ILE A 407 0.54 -17.42 -0.25
CA ILE A 407 -0.64 -17.92 -0.99
C ILE A 407 -0.40 -19.35 -1.47
N ILE A 408 0.82 -19.68 -1.92
CA ILE A 408 1.20 -21.04 -2.35
C ILE A 408 0.89 -22.04 -1.23
N LEU A 409 1.33 -21.73 -0.01
CA LEU A 409 1.08 -22.57 1.16
C LEU A 409 -0.41 -22.72 1.48
N ALA A 410 -1.20 -21.65 1.32
CA ALA A 410 -2.65 -21.70 1.48
C ALA A 410 -3.32 -22.62 0.45
N LEU A 411 -2.89 -22.59 -0.82
CA LEU A 411 -3.40 -23.48 -1.89
C LEU A 411 -3.11 -24.95 -1.59
N PHE A 412 -1.89 -25.28 -1.18
CA PHE A 412 -1.55 -26.62 -0.70
C PHE A 412 -2.37 -27.01 0.54
N GLY A 413 -2.67 -26.05 1.42
CA GLY A 413 -3.54 -26.26 2.57
C GLY A 413 -4.99 -26.61 2.20
N ILE A 414 -5.56 -25.95 1.19
CA ILE A 414 -6.86 -26.30 0.61
C ILE A 414 -6.82 -27.73 0.07
N ALA A 415 -5.80 -28.07 -0.73
CA ALA A 415 -5.64 -29.42 -1.30
C ALA A 415 -5.51 -30.51 -0.21
N ALA A 416 -4.77 -30.24 0.86
CA ALA A 416 -4.64 -31.16 1.99
C ALA A 416 -5.98 -31.43 2.68
N CYS A 417 -6.80 -30.39 2.78
CA CYS A 417 -8.13 -30.43 3.39
C CYS A 417 -9.22 -30.99 2.47
N ALA A 418 -8.99 -31.03 1.15
CA ALA A 418 -9.91 -31.56 0.15
C ALA A 418 -10.15 -33.06 0.36
N SER A 419 -11.24 -33.42 1.03
CA SER A 419 -11.64 -34.81 1.26
C SER A 419 -13.16 -34.92 1.22
N ARG A 420 -13.65 -35.92 0.47
CA ARG A 420 -15.09 -36.21 0.36
C ARG A 420 -15.74 -36.40 1.75
N SER A 421 -14.99 -36.96 2.70
CA SER A 421 -15.44 -37.15 4.10
C SER A 421 -15.58 -35.83 4.87
N THR A 422 -14.70 -34.85 4.63
CA THR A 422 -14.77 -33.52 5.27
C THR A 422 -16.07 -32.80 4.89
N TRP A 423 -16.45 -32.86 3.62
CA TRP A 423 -17.63 -32.16 3.10
C TRP A 423 -18.94 -32.91 3.35
N LYS A 424 -18.92 -34.25 3.44
CA LYS A 424 -20.13 -35.08 3.66
C LYS A 424 -20.80 -34.84 5.03
N LYS A 425 -20.05 -34.42 6.05
CA LYS A 425 -20.57 -34.28 7.43
C LYS A 425 -21.00 -32.86 7.84
N ARG A 426 -20.93 -31.86 6.93
CA ARG A 426 -21.28 -30.44 7.19
C ARG A 426 -20.92 -29.96 8.61
N ASN A 427 -19.68 -30.19 9.04
CA ASN A 427 -19.23 -29.90 10.40
C ASN A 427 -18.47 -28.57 10.50
N GLU A 428 -18.17 -28.14 11.73
CA GLU A 428 -17.50 -26.86 12.01
C GLU A 428 -16.08 -26.77 11.39
N LYS A 429 -15.40 -27.90 11.15
CA LYS A 429 -14.10 -27.91 10.47
C LYS A 429 -14.26 -27.58 8.99
N ALA A 430 -15.24 -28.19 8.32
CA ALA A 430 -15.57 -27.88 6.92
C ALA A 430 -16.03 -26.43 6.78
N ALA A 431 -16.83 -25.92 7.73
CA ALA A 431 -17.23 -24.51 7.77
C ALA A 431 -16.03 -23.56 7.78
N MET A 432 -15.01 -23.85 8.60
CA MET A 432 -13.84 -22.97 8.72
C MET A 432 -12.86 -23.07 7.54
N ILE A 433 -12.72 -24.26 6.92
CA ILE A 433 -11.95 -24.37 5.67
C ILE A 433 -12.65 -23.59 4.55
N LEU A 434 -13.97 -23.76 4.40
CA LEU A 434 -14.74 -23.01 3.40
C LEU A 434 -14.65 -21.51 3.66
N TYR A 435 -14.77 -21.08 4.92
CA TYR A 435 -14.70 -19.68 5.30
C TYR A 435 -13.40 -19.02 4.85
N TRP A 436 -12.26 -19.59 5.21
CA TRP A 436 -10.96 -19.01 4.83
C TRP A 436 -10.68 -19.12 3.33
N ALA A 437 -11.18 -20.17 2.66
CA ALA A 437 -11.09 -20.30 1.21
C ALA A 437 -11.94 -19.25 0.47
N LEU A 438 -13.16 -18.98 0.93
CA LEU A 438 -14.01 -17.93 0.38
C LEU A 438 -13.41 -16.55 0.66
N TRP A 439 -12.95 -16.30 1.89
CA TRP A 439 -12.25 -15.07 2.23
C TRP A 439 -11.07 -14.84 1.29
N LEU A 440 -10.15 -15.79 1.19
CA LEU A 440 -8.97 -15.67 0.34
C LEU A 440 -9.37 -15.51 -1.13
N GLY A 441 -10.34 -16.31 -1.61
CA GLY A 441 -10.80 -16.26 -2.99
C GLY A 441 -11.42 -14.91 -3.37
N THR A 442 -12.25 -14.32 -2.50
CA THR A 442 -12.83 -12.99 -2.73
C THR A 442 -11.74 -11.93 -2.82
N MET A 443 -10.78 -11.92 -1.89
CA MET A 443 -9.70 -10.93 -1.88
C MET A 443 -8.75 -11.12 -3.08
N VAL A 444 -8.37 -12.36 -3.42
CA VAL A 444 -7.55 -12.66 -4.60
C VAL A 444 -8.27 -12.19 -5.86
N GLY A 445 -9.56 -12.50 -6.01
CA GLY A 445 -10.36 -12.04 -7.13
C GLY A 445 -10.40 -10.52 -7.24
N PHE A 446 -10.63 -9.81 -6.13
CA PHE A 446 -10.63 -8.35 -6.12
C PHE A 446 -9.27 -7.77 -6.53
N PHE A 447 -8.18 -8.13 -5.84
CA PHE A 447 -6.87 -7.52 -6.10
C PHE A 447 -6.27 -7.93 -7.46
N SER A 448 -6.67 -9.06 -8.03
CA SER A 448 -6.29 -9.45 -9.39
C SER A 448 -6.86 -8.51 -10.46
N PHE A 449 -8.03 -7.91 -10.24
CA PHE A 449 -8.76 -7.18 -11.29
C PHE A 449 -9.11 -5.72 -10.97
N ALA A 450 -8.98 -5.29 -9.71
CA ALA A 450 -9.23 -3.89 -9.32
C ALA A 450 -8.35 -2.92 -10.12
N SER A 451 -8.91 -1.77 -10.47
CA SER A 451 -8.21 -0.74 -11.26
C SER A 451 -7.32 0.15 -10.40
N PHE A 452 -7.65 0.31 -9.11
CA PHE A 452 -6.90 1.18 -8.20
C PHE A 452 -6.88 0.66 -6.76
N PHE A 453 -5.69 0.48 -6.20
CA PHE A 453 -5.41 0.20 -4.79
C PHE A 453 -3.93 0.42 -4.47
N HIS A 454 -3.53 0.32 -3.20
CA HIS A 454 -2.13 0.35 -2.78
C HIS A 454 -1.65 -0.99 -2.21
N ARG A 455 -0.34 -1.22 -2.28
CA ARG A 455 0.34 -2.46 -1.86
C ARG A 455 -0.03 -2.92 -0.45
N TYR A 456 -0.17 -1.99 0.49
CA TYR A 456 -0.45 -2.30 1.89
C TYR A 456 -1.88 -2.82 2.16
N TYR A 457 -2.84 -2.58 1.25
CA TYR A 457 -4.19 -3.17 1.36
C TYR A 457 -4.17 -4.70 1.32
N LEU A 458 -3.10 -5.31 0.78
CA LEU A 458 -2.93 -6.76 0.76
C LEU A 458 -2.90 -7.40 2.15
N CYS A 459 -2.79 -6.62 3.24
CA CYS A 459 -2.92 -7.13 4.60
C CYS A 459 -4.27 -7.85 4.84
N ILE A 460 -5.34 -7.49 4.12
CA ILE A 460 -6.64 -8.17 4.23
C ILE A 460 -6.63 -9.60 3.65
N LEU A 461 -5.65 -9.97 2.82
CA LEU A 461 -5.43 -11.36 2.40
C LEU A 461 -4.90 -12.24 3.54
N ALA A 462 -4.18 -11.64 4.49
CA ALA A 462 -3.40 -12.34 5.50
C ALA A 462 -4.24 -13.31 6.36
N PRO A 463 -5.46 -12.99 6.84
CA PRO A 463 -6.29 -13.93 7.58
C PRO A 463 -6.61 -15.22 6.82
N GLY A 464 -7.00 -15.10 5.54
CA GLY A 464 -7.32 -16.24 4.68
C GLY A 464 -6.10 -17.11 4.43
N ILE A 465 -4.96 -16.48 4.12
CA ILE A 465 -3.66 -17.15 3.96
C ILE A 465 -3.28 -17.90 5.25
N ALA A 466 -3.25 -17.19 6.38
CA ALA A 466 -2.82 -17.71 7.67
C ALA A 466 -3.70 -18.86 8.16
N GLY A 467 -5.03 -18.74 8.02
CA GLY A 467 -5.97 -19.79 8.37
C GLY A 467 -5.73 -21.07 7.57
N LEU A 468 -5.64 -20.96 6.25
CA LEU A 468 -5.44 -22.10 5.36
C LEU A 468 -4.04 -22.70 5.46
N ALA A 469 -3.00 -21.88 5.60
CA ALA A 469 -1.63 -22.32 5.77
C ALA A 469 -1.46 -23.10 7.08
N GLY A 470 -1.94 -22.56 8.20
CA GLY A 470 -1.82 -23.21 9.51
C GLY A 470 -2.62 -24.50 9.63
N ILE A 471 -3.85 -24.51 9.12
CA ILE A 471 -4.65 -25.74 9.02
C ILE A 471 -3.97 -26.74 8.08
N GLY A 472 -3.56 -26.27 6.91
CA GLY A 472 -2.96 -27.03 5.83
C GLY A 472 -1.70 -27.77 6.25
N LEU A 473 -0.71 -27.06 6.82
CA LEU A 473 0.56 -27.63 7.27
C LEU A 473 0.36 -28.78 8.26
N VAL A 474 -0.53 -28.62 9.24
CA VAL A 474 -0.82 -29.69 10.20
C VAL A 474 -1.46 -30.90 9.53
N GLN A 475 -2.33 -30.68 8.54
CA GLN A 475 -2.99 -31.76 7.82
C GLN A 475 -2.05 -32.47 6.84
N MET A 476 -1.18 -31.73 6.14
CA MET A 476 -0.12 -32.26 5.29
C MET A 476 0.87 -33.09 6.11
N PHE A 477 1.27 -32.62 7.30
CA PHE A 477 2.14 -33.37 8.19
C PHE A 477 1.52 -34.70 8.66
N LYS A 478 0.23 -34.69 9.03
CA LYS A 478 -0.49 -35.94 9.35
C LYS A 478 -0.56 -36.87 8.14
N ALA A 479 -0.88 -36.36 6.96
CA ALA A 479 -0.95 -37.16 5.73
C ALA A 479 0.42 -37.76 5.36
N PHE A 480 1.50 -37.00 5.52
CA PHE A 480 2.87 -37.46 5.32
C PHE A 480 3.26 -38.54 6.33
N ARG A 481 3.01 -38.30 7.63
CA ARG A 481 3.31 -39.27 8.69
C ARG A 481 2.54 -40.58 8.51
N ASP A 482 1.26 -40.49 8.19
CA ASP A 482 0.35 -41.62 8.12
C ASP A 482 0.32 -42.27 6.72
N ARG A 483 1.20 -41.82 5.79
CA ARG A 483 1.33 -42.34 4.42
C ARG A 483 0.01 -42.36 3.63
N GLN A 484 -0.76 -41.28 3.73
CA GLN A 484 -2.10 -41.20 3.12
C GLN A 484 -2.05 -40.97 1.61
N GLY A 485 -1.90 -42.05 0.83
CA GLY A 485 -2.03 -42.04 -0.64
C GLY A 485 -1.23 -40.91 -1.30
N TRP A 486 -1.86 -40.16 -2.21
CA TRP A 486 -1.23 -39.01 -2.88
C TRP A 486 -1.00 -37.81 -1.94
N LYS A 487 -1.83 -37.63 -0.91
CA LYS A 487 -1.77 -36.49 0.01
C LYS A 487 -0.49 -36.44 0.83
N GLN A 488 0.16 -37.58 1.03
CA GLN A 488 1.44 -37.62 1.72
C GLN A 488 2.50 -36.76 1.01
N TRP A 489 2.39 -36.57 -0.31
CA TRP A 489 3.35 -35.80 -1.10
C TRP A 489 3.11 -34.29 -1.05
N LEU A 490 1.97 -33.83 -0.53
CA LEU A 490 1.67 -32.40 -0.43
C LEU A 490 2.64 -31.65 0.47
N LEU A 491 3.10 -32.26 1.57
CA LEU A 491 4.07 -31.62 2.47
C LEU A 491 5.41 -31.32 1.76
N PRO A 492 6.16 -32.32 1.25
CA PRO A 492 7.41 -32.05 0.56
C PRO A 492 7.22 -31.22 -0.71
N ALA A 493 6.11 -31.39 -1.44
CA ALA A 493 5.81 -30.58 -2.62
C ALA A 493 5.58 -29.10 -2.25
N SER A 494 4.88 -28.80 -1.15
CA SER A 494 4.67 -27.43 -0.70
C SER A 494 5.99 -26.75 -0.30
N LEU A 495 6.89 -27.48 0.37
CA LEU A 495 8.20 -26.99 0.74
C LEU A 495 9.06 -26.70 -0.51
N ALA A 496 9.07 -27.60 -1.48
CA ALA A 496 9.78 -27.41 -2.75
C ALA A 496 9.20 -26.23 -3.56
N ALA A 497 7.87 -26.14 -3.66
CA ALA A 497 7.19 -25.06 -4.38
C ALA A 497 7.50 -23.69 -3.76
N MET A 498 7.43 -23.58 -2.44
CA MET A 498 7.84 -22.36 -1.72
C MET A 498 9.31 -22.05 -2.01
N PHE A 499 10.23 -22.99 -1.77
CA PHE A 499 11.66 -22.79 -2.02
C PHE A 499 11.95 -22.29 -3.45
N VAL A 500 11.35 -22.91 -4.47
CA VAL A 500 11.52 -22.49 -5.86
C VAL A 500 10.97 -21.09 -6.09
N SER A 501 9.73 -20.81 -5.66
CA SER A 501 9.09 -19.51 -5.87
C SER A 501 9.86 -18.36 -5.19
N GLU A 502 10.29 -18.57 -3.95
CA GLU A 502 11.09 -17.61 -3.21
C GLU A 502 12.46 -17.42 -3.87
N THR A 503 13.13 -18.51 -4.27
CA THR A 503 14.44 -18.44 -4.94
C THR A 503 14.34 -17.64 -6.24
N VAL A 504 13.30 -17.86 -7.05
CA VAL A 504 13.07 -17.12 -8.29
C VAL A 504 12.92 -15.63 -7.99
N TYR A 505 12.10 -15.26 -7.00
CA TYR A 505 11.91 -13.85 -6.64
C TYR A 505 13.18 -13.21 -6.07
N ILE A 506 13.84 -13.89 -5.13
CA ILE A 506 15.08 -13.43 -4.47
C ILE A 506 16.24 -13.32 -5.46
N SER A 507 16.26 -14.11 -6.54
CA SER A 507 17.29 -14.05 -7.56
C SER A 507 17.40 -12.68 -8.24
N GLY A 508 16.31 -11.90 -8.21
CA GLY A 508 16.26 -10.51 -8.67
C GLY A 508 17.02 -9.52 -7.76
N TYR A 509 17.45 -9.93 -6.56
CA TYR A 509 18.14 -9.07 -5.58
C TYR A 509 19.60 -9.54 -5.38
N PRO A 510 20.59 -8.91 -6.04
CA PRO A 510 21.99 -9.33 -5.98
C PRO A 510 22.57 -9.39 -4.55
N ALA A 511 22.14 -8.49 -3.67
CA ALA A 511 22.58 -8.45 -2.27
C ALA A 511 22.08 -9.65 -1.44
N LEU A 512 20.97 -10.27 -1.83
CA LEU A 512 20.33 -11.36 -1.08
C LEU A 512 20.66 -12.73 -1.63
N ARG A 513 20.79 -12.86 -2.96
CA ARG A 513 21.00 -14.14 -3.63
C ARG A 513 22.21 -14.92 -3.12
N GLY A 514 23.28 -14.22 -2.72
CA GLY A 514 24.56 -14.82 -2.32
C GLY A 514 24.53 -15.55 -0.97
N TRP A 515 23.60 -15.19 -0.07
CA TRP A 515 23.54 -15.78 1.28
C TRP A 515 22.17 -16.37 1.62
N MET A 516 21.07 -15.76 1.15
CA MET A 516 19.72 -16.19 1.52
C MET A 516 19.30 -17.45 0.77
N ILE A 517 19.65 -17.57 -0.52
CA ILE A 517 19.36 -18.79 -1.30
C ILE A 517 20.12 -20.01 -0.73
N PRO A 518 21.45 -19.95 -0.47
CA PRO A 518 22.14 -21.05 0.20
C PRO A 518 21.55 -21.42 1.56
N LEU A 519 21.20 -20.43 2.39
CA LEU A 519 20.55 -20.67 3.68
C LEU A 519 19.24 -21.43 3.52
N MET A 520 18.37 -20.97 2.62
CA MET A 520 17.10 -21.62 2.32
C MET A 520 17.27 -23.03 1.76
N ALA A 521 18.29 -23.26 0.93
CA ALA A 521 18.61 -24.57 0.39
C ALA A 521 19.06 -25.54 1.49
N VAL A 522 19.92 -25.09 2.42
CA VAL A 522 20.35 -25.88 3.58
C VAL A 522 19.17 -26.21 4.49
N LEU A 523 18.32 -25.22 4.81
CA LEU A 523 17.13 -25.44 5.65
C LEU A 523 16.13 -26.40 4.98
N THR A 524 15.92 -26.26 3.68
CA THR A 524 15.04 -27.15 2.89
C THR A 524 15.60 -28.57 2.86
N GLY A 525 16.91 -28.73 2.60
CA GLY A 525 17.59 -30.02 2.63
C GLY A 525 17.51 -30.70 4.00
N ALA A 526 17.81 -29.96 5.07
CA ALA A 526 17.72 -30.46 6.44
C ALA A 526 16.28 -30.88 6.82
N ALA A 527 15.28 -30.10 6.40
CA ALA A 527 13.87 -30.44 6.58
C ALA A 527 13.49 -31.74 5.85
N LEU A 528 13.87 -31.88 4.57
CA LEU A 528 13.60 -33.08 3.78
C LEU A 528 14.31 -34.31 4.36
N ILE A 529 15.59 -34.20 4.70
CA ILE A 529 16.34 -35.27 5.36
C ILE A 529 15.63 -35.66 6.66
N GLY A 530 15.30 -34.72 7.53
CA GLY A 530 14.61 -35.01 8.79
C GLY A 530 13.21 -35.61 8.62
N LEU A 531 12.50 -35.29 7.53
CA LEU A 531 11.20 -35.87 7.19
C LEU A 531 11.32 -37.31 6.65
N PHE A 532 12.29 -37.60 5.79
CA PHE A 532 12.44 -38.90 5.12
C PHE A 532 13.34 -39.89 5.87
N LEU A 533 14.31 -39.42 6.64
CA LEU A 533 15.27 -40.27 7.36
C LEU A 533 14.58 -41.27 8.31
N PRO A 534 13.53 -40.91 9.08
CA PRO A 534 12.80 -41.90 9.90
C PRO A 534 11.99 -42.92 9.10
N ARG A 535 11.75 -42.67 7.79
CA ARG A 535 11.13 -43.66 6.90
C ARG A 535 12.14 -44.72 6.49
N ILE A 536 13.40 -44.33 6.26
CA ILE A 536 14.51 -45.20 5.85
C ILE A 536 15.12 -45.94 7.05
N LEU A 537 15.28 -45.26 8.18
CA LEU A 537 15.88 -45.78 9.41
C LEU A 537 14.82 -45.85 10.52
N PRO A 538 14.11 -46.99 10.69
CA PRO A 538 13.00 -47.11 11.64
C PRO A 538 13.38 -46.81 13.10
N ARG A 539 14.65 -47.08 13.48
CA ARG A 539 15.21 -46.75 14.81
C ARG A 539 15.06 -45.27 15.18
N LEU A 540 15.04 -44.38 14.17
CA LEU A 540 14.91 -42.94 14.35
C LEU A 540 13.45 -42.47 14.43
N ARG A 541 12.46 -43.35 14.26
CA ARG A 541 11.02 -42.97 14.35
C ARG A 541 10.62 -42.43 15.72
N ARG A 542 11.32 -42.87 16.78
CA ARG A 542 11.10 -42.40 18.16
C ARG A 542 11.90 -41.14 18.51
N ALA A 543 12.78 -40.67 17.63
CA ALA A 543 13.62 -39.49 17.87
C ALA A 543 12.78 -38.21 17.72
N ASN A 544 12.15 -37.78 18.81
CA ASN A 544 11.36 -36.55 18.88
C ASN A 544 12.18 -35.30 18.49
N LEU A 545 13.48 -35.30 18.79
CA LEU A 545 14.40 -34.24 18.44
C LEU A 545 14.55 -34.07 16.91
N ILE A 546 14.69 -35.16 16.15
CA ILE A 546 14.82 -35.09 14.68
C ILE A 546 13.57 -34.49 14.06
N ARG A 547 12.38 -34.90 14.51
CA ARG A 547 11.11 -34.36 14.02
C ARG A 547 10.92 -32.89 14.35
N LEU A 548 11.36 -32.49 15.55
CA LEU A 548 11.34 -31.09 15.98
C LEU A 548 12.25 -30.23 15.10
N ILE A 549 13.50 -30.67 14.91
CA ILE A 549 14.48 -29.98 14.08
C ILE A 549 13.97 -29.89 12.64
N ALA A 550 13.47 -30.99 12.06
CA ALA A 550 12.91 -31.00 10.70
C ALA A 550 11.75 -30.01 10.55
N THR A 551 10.85 -29.95 11.54
CA THR A 551 9.72 -29.01 11.53
C THR A 551 10.21 -27.56 11.68
N GLY A 552 11.21 -27.32 12.52
CA GLY A 552 11.85 -26.01 12.69
C GLY A 552 12.53 -25.54 11.41
N CYS A 553 13.35 -26.39 10.78
CA CYS A 553 13.99 -26.12 9.49
C CYS A 553 12.98 -25.88 8.38
N MET A 554 11.88 -26.65 8.34
CA MET A 554 10.81 -26.46 7.36
C MET A 554 10.14 -25.10 7.52
N LEU A 555 9.73 -24.72 8.74
CA LEU A 555 9.13 -23.41 8.99
C LEU A 555 10.10 -22.28 8.70
N ALA A 556 11.37 -22.42 9.08
CA ALA A 556 12.41 -21.44 8.76
C ALA A 556 12.61 -21.31 7.24
N ALA A 557 12.69 -22.41 6.50
CA ALA A 557 12.82 -22.40 5.04
C ALA A 557 11.66 -21.65 4.35
N MET A 558 10.43 -21.83 4.84
CA MET A 558 9.22 -21.22 4.26
C MET A 558 8.95 -19.78 4.72
N LEU A 559 9.68 -19.30 5.72
CA LEU A 559 9.44 -17.99 6.35
C LEU A 559 10.67 -17.08 6.31
N THR A 560 11.82 -17.54 5.80
CA THR A 560 13.03 -16.72 5.65
C THR A 560 12.76 -15.47 4.82
N GLY A 561 12.20 -15.61 3.62
CA GLY A 561 11.85 -14.48 2.76
C GLY A 561 10.83 -13.54 3.40
N PRO A 562 9.63 -14.02 3.79
CA PRO A 562 8.62 -13.19 4.46
C PRO A 562 9.14 -12.47 5.71
N LEU A 563 9.95 -13.13 6.56
CA LEU A 563 10.57 -12.51 7.72
C LEU A 563 11.54 -11.40 7.32
N TYR A 564 12.41 -11.64 6.32
CA TYR A 564 13.31 -10.60 5.83
C TYR A 564 12.53 -9.38 5.33
N TRP A 565 11.48 -9.59 4.53
CA TRP A 565 10.61 -8.49 4.08
C TRP A 565 9.94 -7.76 5.25
N CYS A 566 9.46 -8.46 6.27
CA CYS A 566 8.95 -7.81 7.49
C CYS A 566 10.02 -6.94 8.18
N LEU A 567 11.26 -7.43 8.24
CA LEU A 567 12.37 -6.73 8.88
C LEU A 567 12.80 -5.48 8.09
N THR A 568 12.65 -5.45 6.76
CA THR A 568 12.97 -4.24 5.98
C THR A 568 12.17 -3.03 6.44
N VAL A 569 10.90 -3.21 6.80
CA VAL A 569 10.01 -2.14 7.32
C VAL A 569 10.48 -1.61 8.69
N VAL A 570 11.19 -2.45 9.45
CA VAL A 570 11.70 -2.11 10.78
C VAL A 570 13.08 -1.47 10.70
N TRP A 571 13.96 -2.01 9.85
CA TRP A 571 15.32 -1.52 9.67
C TRP A 571 15.40 -0.23 8.86
N TYR A 572 14.50 -0.07 7.89
CA TYR A 572 14.44 1.07 7.00
C TYR A 572 13.08 1.74 7.20
N PRO A 573 12.96 2.64 8.20
CA PRO A 573 11.73 3.41 8.39
C PRO A 573 11.32 4.05 7.07
N PRO A 574 10.09 3.81 6.60
CA PRO A 574 9.70 4.17 5.24
C PRO A 574 9.76 5.68 5.05
N ILE A 575 10.48 6.13 4.01
CA ILE A 575 10.54 7.56 3.61
C ILE A 575 9.16 8.02 3.14
N ASN A 576 8.41 7.13 2.46
CA ASN A 576 7.07 7.35 1.97
C ASN A 576 6.02 6.64 2.84
N SER A 577 5.38 7.39 3.73
CA SER A 577 4.31 6.89 4.60
C SER A 577 2.91 6.91 3.95
N THR A 578 2.76 7.51 2.77
CA THR A 578 1.50 7.52 2.02
C THR A 578 1.25 6.20 1.30
N MET A 579 2.31 5.63 0.70
CA MET A 579 2.28 4.38 -0.05
C MET A 579 3.31 3.38 0.50
N PRO A 580 3.23 3.02 1.79
CA PRO A 580 4.25 2.18 2.39
C PRO A 580 4.18 0.76 1.82
N TYR A 581 5.34 0.11 1.78
CA TYR A 581 5.49 -1.26 1.32
C TYR A 581 6.66 -1.93 2.05
N ALA A 582 6.77 -3.25 1.95
CA ALA A 582 7.91 -4.01 2.45
C ALA A 582 8.83 -4.42 1.30
N GLY A 583 10.14 -4.32 1.47
CA GLY A 583 11.10 -4.91 0.55
C GLY A 583 12.52 -4.34 0.64
N PRO A 584 13.50 -5.03 0.04
CA PRO A 584 14.91 -4.63 0.05
C PRO A 584 15.15 -3.29 -0.64
N GLU A 585 14.22 -2.85 -1.49
CA GLU A 585 14.27 -1.55 -2.16
C GLU A 585 14.37 -0.40 -1.15
N LEU A 586 13.78 -0.56 0.04
CA LEU A 586 13.87 0.43 1.13
C LEU A 586 15.30 0.68 1.61
N ALA A 587 16.24 -0.23 1.38
CA ALA A 587 17.64 -0.07 1.78
C ALA A 587 18.44 0.82 0.83
N THR A 588 17.99 0.93 -0.43
CA THR A 588 18.65 1.69 -1.50
C THR A 588 17.89 2.94 -1.88
N ASP A 589 16.60 3.02 -1.55
CA ASP A 589 15.79 4.21 -1.75
C ASP A 589 16.23 5.30 -0.79
N THR A 590 17.11 6.17 -1.26
CA THR A 590 17.33 7.48 -0.64
C THR A 590 16.27 8.50 -1.08
N GLN A 591 15.42 8.20 -2.09
CA GLN A 591 14.48 9.14 -2.70
C GLN A 591 13.29 8.46 -3.42
N THR A 592 12.47 7.64 -2.75
CA THR A 592 11.10 7.46 -3.24
C THR A 592 10.26 8.63 -2.78
N ALA A 593 10.25 9.68 -3.60
CA ALA A 593 9.22 10.71 -3.58
C ALA A 593 7.86 10.06 -3.37
N GLY A 594 7.10 10.57 -2.39
CA GLY A 594 5.69 10.27 -2.30
C GLY A 594 4.97 10.59 -3.61
N MET A 595 3.66 10.33 -3.67
CA MET A 595 2.85 10.73 -4.84
C MET A 595 2.97 12.24 -5.15
N THR A 596 3.47 13.01 -4.18
CA THR A 596 3.91 14.39 -4.29
C THR A 596 5.17 14.63 -3.45
N THR A 597 5.96 15.64 -3.82
CA THR A 597 7.25 16.03 -3.23
C THR A 597 7.19 16.36 -1.72
N ASN A 598 6.00 16.50 -1.13
CA ASN A 598 5.80 16.95 0.25
C ASN A 598 5.37 15.82 1.22
N GLN A 599 5.39 14.55 0.77
CA GLN A 599 4.90 13.40 1.55
C GLN A 599 6.00 12.60 2.28
N GLU A 600 7.25 13.06 2.19
CA GLU A 600 8.36 12.38 2.84
C GLU A 600 8.43 12.74 4.32
N ASN A 601 8.83 11.78 5.15
CA ASN A 601 8.99 11.92 6.60
C ASN A 601 9.41 13.33 7.06
N LEU A 602 8.83 13.79 8.18
CA LEU A 602 9.15 15.05 8.89
C LEU A 602 10.59 15.06 9.42
N THR A 603 11.53 14.96 8.52
CA THR A 603 12.94 15.18 8.74
C THR A 603 13.23 16.60 8.28
N THR A 604 14.17 17.22 8.96
CA THR A 604 14.69 18.58 8.76
C THR A 604 15.25 18.87 7.34
N ALA A 605 15.01 17.98 6.36
CA ALA A 605 15.62 17.98 5.04
C ALA A 605 14.81 18.70 3.95
N ASP A 606 13.56 19.11 4.19
CA ASP A 606 12.89 20.08 3.30
C ASP A 606 13.03 21.51 3.86
N SER A 607 14.22 22.08 3.67
CA SER A 607 14.54 23.44 4.11
C SER A 607 13.59 24.49 3.49
N GLY A 608 13.02 24.22 2.31
CA GLY A 608 12.06 25.09 1.64
C GLY A 608 10.70 25.10 2.33
N THR A 609 10.13 23.93 2.63
CA THR A 609 8.84 23.83 3.36
C THR A 609 8.95 24.38 4.76
N LYS A 610 10.05 24.10 5.46
CA LYS A 610 10.21 24.61 6.82
C LYS A 610 10.38 26.13 6.85
N ALA A 611 11.08 26.70 5.86
CA ALA A 611 11.25 28.15 5.78
C ALA A 611 9.95 28.86 5.38
N LEU A 612 9.17 28.28 4.45
CA LEU A 612 7.82 28.75 4.14
C LEU A 612 6.89 28.68 5.36
N GLU A 613 6.88 27.56 6.09
CA GLU A 613 6.10 27.44 7.32
C GLU A 613 6.49 28.50 8.34
N THR A 614 7.80 28.68 8.59
CA THR A 614 8.32 29.67 9.52
C THR A 614 7.84 31.07 9.14
N TYR A 615 7.89 31.41 7.84
CA TYR A 615 7.37 32.67 7.33
C TYR A 615 5.87 32.82 7.54
N LEU A 616 5.07 31.81 7.20
CA LEU A 616 3.61 31.83 7.36
C LEU A 616 3.21 31.99 8.82
N VAL A 617 3.86 31.26 9.73
CA VAL A 617 3.60 31.35 11.18
C VAL A 617 3.96 32.74 11.71
N ALA A 618 5.08 33.31 11.28
CA ALA A 618 5.48 34.66 11.70
C ALA A 618 4.51 35.76 11.24
N HIS A 619 3.76 35.51 10.16
CA HIS A 619 2.78 36.46 9.60
C HIS A 619 1.32 36.03 9.86
N TYR A 620 1.11 35.01 10.69
CA TYR A 620 -0.22 34.49 11.00
C TYR A 620 -1.06 35.54 11.75
N LYS A 621 -2.29 35.77 11.29
CA LYS A 621 -3.25 36.64 11.97
C LYS A 621 -4.30 35.77 12.65
N ALA A 622 -4.49 35.94 13.96
CA ALA A 622 -5.52 35.21 14.69
C ALA A 622 -6.90 35.43 14.05
N GLY A 623 -7.61 34.33 13.77
CA GLY A 623 -8.90 34.35 13.06
C GLY A 623 -8.80 34.26 11.53
N SER A 624 -7.60 34.31 10.95
CA SER A 624 -7.35 33.98 9.55
C SER A 624 -6.95 32.50 9.38
N TYR A 625 -6.91 32.06 8.12
CA TYR A 625 -6.22 30.84 7.72
C TYR A 625 -4.71 31.09 7.66
N LEU A 626 -3.91 30.07 7.99
CA LEU A 626 -2.46 30.12 7.85
C LEU A 626 -2.08 30.23 6.37
N VAL A 627 -2.65 29.37 5.55
CA VAL A 627 -2.52 29.37 4.09
C VAL A 627 -3.66 28.54 3.47
N VAL A 628 -4.07 28.91 2.26
CA VAL A 628 -5.04 28.14 1.45
C VAL A 628 -4.34 27.54 0.24
N ALA A 629 -4.58 26.27 -0.06
CA ALA A 629 -4.08 25.60 -1.26
C ALA A 629 -5.13 24.64 -1.83
N ALA A 630 -4.88 24.12 -3.04
CA ALA A 630 -5.82 23.24 -3.71
C ALA A 630 -5.90 21.85 -3.08
N ARG A 631 -4.76 21.22 -2.79
CA ARG A 631 -4.72 19.81 -2.36
C ARG A 631 -4.36 19.70 -0.89
N ALA A 632 -4.82 18.63 -0.28
CA ALA A 632 -4.47 18.30 1.10
C ALA A 632 -2.96 18.12 1.29
N ASP A 633 -2.26 17.53 0.31
CA ASP A 633 -0.80 17.36 0.33
C ASP A 633 -0.03 18.69 0.35
N ASP A 634 -0.63 19.78 -0.14
CA ASP A 634 0.03 21.10 -0.17
C ASP A 634 0.08 21.75 1.23
N VAL A 635 -0.78 21.31 2.17
CA VAL A 635 -0.99 21.98 3.47
C VAL A 635 -0.96 21.07 4.69
N ALA A 636 -1.01 19.75 4.50
CA ALA A 636 -1.06 18.78 5.61
C ALA A 636 0.10 18.96 6.59
N ALA A 637 1.32 19.17 6.09
CA ALA A 637 2.50 19.38 6.93
C ALA A 637 2.33 20.59 7.87
N PHE A 638 1.80 21.71 7.38
CA PHE A 638 1.59 22.90 8.21
C PHE A 638 0.59 22.62 9.34
N ILE A 639 -0.47 21.86 9.08
CA ILE A 639 -1.42 21.43 10.12
C ILE A 639 -0.70 20.53 11.12
N VAL A 640 0.05 19.53 10.62
CA VAL A 640 0.77 18.54 11.42
C VAL A 640 1.85 19.16 12.31
N ASP A 641 2.48 20.26 11.91
CA ASP A 641 3.53 20.94 12.69
C ASP A 641 2.92 21.99 13.62
N THR A 642 2.05 22.85 13.09
CA THR A 642 1.60 24.07 13.79
C THR A 642 0.24 23.92 14.45
N GLY A 643 -0.64 23.08 13.91
CA GLY A 643 -2.04 22.97 14.33
C GLY A 643 -2.90 24.16 13.96
N LEU A 644 -2.34 25.11 13.20
CA LEU A 644 -3.05 26.28 12.69
C LEU A 644 -3.91 25.91 11.47
N PRO A 645 -4.94 26.71 11.16
CA PRO A 645 -5.87 26.43 10.07
C PRO A 645 -5.24 26.65 8.70
N ALA A 646 -4.51 25.65 8.18
CA ALA A 646 -4.14 25.58 6.76
C ALA A 646 -5.20 24.76 6.01
N VAL A 647 -5.68 25.26 4.87
CA VAL A 647 -6.93 24.79 4.24
C VAL A 647 -6.67 24.23 2.85
N ALA A 648 -7.22 23.05 2.57
CA ALA A 648 -7.21 22.42 1.25
C ALA A 648 -8.59 22.54 0.58
N TYR A 649 -8.81 23.59 -0.20
CA TYR A 649 -10.16 23.87 -0.73
C TYR A 649 -10.66 22.83 -1.74
N GLY A 650 -9.74 22.13 -2.41
CA GLY A 650 -10.02 21.05 -3.36
C GLY A 650 -9.90 19.65 -2.77
N GLY A 651 -9.77 19.54 -1.44
CA GLY A 651 -9.71 18.27 -0.72
C GLY A 651 -8.50 17.40 -1.09
N PHE A 652 -8.66 16.07 -1.06
CA PHE A 652 -7.54 15.14 -1.22
C PHE A 652 -6.89 15.23 -2.61
N LEU A 653 -7.71 15.23 -3.67
CA LEU A 653 -7.26 15.20 -5.07
C LEU A 653 -7.12 16.59 -5.71
N GLY A 654 -7.62 17.64 -5.05
CA GLY A 654 -7.68 19.00 -5.61
C GLY A 654 -8.88 19.24 -6.52
N SER A 655 -9.81 18.29 -6.62
CA SER A 655 -10.99 18.34 -7.49
C SER A 655 -12.30 18.62 -6.73
N ASP A 656 -12.26 18.66 -5.40
CA ASP A 656 -13.45 18.93 -4.59
C ASP A 656 -13.82 20.42 -4.68
N ASN A 657 -15.07 20.76 -4.36
CA ASN A 657 -15.55 22.14 -4.35
C ASN A 657 -15.77 22.64 -2.91
N GLY A 658 -14.75 22.50 -2.06
CA GLY A 658 -14.81 22.89 -0.65
C GLY A 658 -14.84 24.39 -0.42
N ILE A 659 -14.22 25.19 -1.29
CA ILE A 659 -14.40 26.65 -1.34
C ILE A 659 -14.63 27.06 -2.80
N THR A 660 -15.78 27.66 -3.06
CA THR A 660 -16.12 28.22 -4.38
C THR A 660 -15.40 29.55 -4.62
N LEU A 661 -15.31 30.02 -5.87
CA LEU A 661 -14.72 31.34 -6.17
C LEU A 661 -15.46 32.49 -5.45
N SER A 662 -16.79 32.44 -5.37
CA SER A 662 -17.58 33.46 -4.68
C SER A 662 -17.30 33.48 -3.18
N GLU A 663 -17.13 32.31 -2.58
CA GLU A 663 -16.76 32.17 -1.18
C GLU A 663 -15.33 32.61 -0.91
N LEU A 664 -14.38 32.27 -1.79
CA LEU A 664 -13.01 32.77 -1.71
C LEU A 664 -12.98 34.31 -1.70
N LYS A 665 -13.71 34.96 -2.62
CA LYS A 665 -13.84 36.43 -2.66
C LYS A 665 -14.37 37.00 -1.35
N LYS A 666 -15.38 36.35 -0.75
CA LYS A 666 -15.94 36.73 0.55
C LYS A 666 -14.90 36.58 1.67
N LEU A 667 -14.21 35.44 1.75
CA LEU A 667 -13.21 35.17 2.78
C LEU A 667 -11.99 36.10 2.68
N VAL A 668 -11.59 36.48 1.46
CA VAL A 668 -10.54 37.50 1.23
C VAL A 668 -11.03 38.86 1.76
N LYS A 669 -12.25 39.28 1.42
CA LYS A 669 -12.84 40.54 1.90
C LYS A 669 -12.98 40.58 3.43
N GLU A 670 -13.28 39.45 4.06
CA GLU A 670 -13.34 39.29 5.52
C GLU A 670 -11.95 39.26 6.18
N GLY A 671 -10.86 39.22 5.41
CA GLY A 671 -9.50 39.09 5.93
C GLY A 671 -9.17 37.69 6.46
N LYS A 672 -10.03 36.69 6.21
CA LYS A 672 -9.80 35.29 6.60
C LYS A 672 -8.78 34.60 5.71
N VAL A 673 -8.75 34.94 4.42
CA VAL A 673 -7.74 34.43 3.47
C VAL A 673 -6.74 35.54 3.17
N THR A 674 -5.54 35.41 3.74
CA THR A 674 -4.41 36.33 3.53
C THR A 674 -3.38 35.72 2.58
N TYR A 675 -3.02 34.46 2.81
CA TYR A 675 -2.03 33.71 2.03
C TYR A 675 -2.68 32.60 1.20
N PHE A 676 -2.24 32.47 -0.04
CA PHE A 676 -2.70 31.45 -0.98
C PHE A 676 -1.51 30.81 -1.71
N LEU A 677 -1.44 29.49 -1.69
CA LEU A 677 -0.37 28.72 -2.32
C LEU A 677 -0.88 28.10 -3.63
N LEU A 678 -0.22 28.41 -4.74
CA LEU A 678 -0.52 27.85 -6.06
C LEU A 678 0.63 26.94 -6.52
N SER A 679 0.37 25.63 -6.63
CA SER A 679 1.34 24.65 -7.13
C SER A 679 1.42 24.65 -8.67
N ASP A 680 2.63 24.73 -9.24
CA ASP A 680 2.87 24.73 -10.70
C ASP A 680 2.71 23.32 -11.33
N SER A 681 2.70 22.28 -10.49
CA SER A 681 2.53 20.87 -10.87
C SER A 681 1.06 20.48 -11.05
N SER A 682 0.32 21.22 -11.88
CA SER A 682 -0.96 20.76 -12.42
C SER A 682 -0.69 19.68 -13.49
N GLY A 683 -0.49 18.44 -13.05
CA GLY A 683 -0.40 17.29 -13.95
C GLY A 683 -1.60 17.26 -14.91
N ALA A 684 -1.32 16.95 -16.18
CA ALA A 684 -2.31 16.90 -17.25
C ALA A 684 -3.50 16.01 -16.85
N GLY A 685 -4.65 16.62 -16.56
CA GLY A 685 -5.92 15.91 -16.32
C GLY A 685 -6.73 16.35 -15.09
N MET A 686 -6.19 17.17 -14.17
CA MET A 686 -6.93 17.59 -12.97
C MET A 686 -7.19 19.09 -12.96
N SER A 687 -8.46 19.48 -13.10
CA SER A 687 -8.92 20.87 -13.05
C SER A 687 -8.81 21.43 -11.62
N SER A 688 -7.64 21.95 -11.23
CA SER A 688 -7.66 23.09 -10.30
C SER A 688 -8.53 24.15 -10.98
N SER A 689 -9.56 24.68 -10.31
CA SER A 689 -10.49 25.59 -11.00
C SER A 689 -9.70 26.76 -11.60
N SER A 690 -9.64 26.80 -12.93
CA SER A 690 -8.86 27.79 -13.68
C SER A 690 -9.25 29.21 -13.26
N GLU A 691 -10.49 29.38 -12.81
CA GLU A 691 -11.07 30.61 -12.28
C GLU A 691 -10.47 31.06 -10.93
N ILE A 692 -10.31 30.16 -9.93
CA ILE A 692 -9.68 30.52 -8.65
C ILE A 692 -8.22 30.89 -8.88
N THR A 693 -7.50 30.08 -9.66
CA THR A 693 -6.09 30.35 -10.00
C THR A 693 -5.95 31.71 -10.69
N SER A 694 -6.83 32.02 -11.66
CA SER A 694 -6.83 33.32 -12.35
C SER A 694 -7.16 34.47 -11.41
N TYR A 695 -8.14 34.30 -10.53
CA TYR A 695 -8.52 35.31 -9.53
C TYR A 695 -7.37 35.61 -8.57
N VAL A 696 -6.70 34.59 -8.03
CA VAL A 696 -5.55 34.76 -7.12
C VAL A 696 -4.44 35.54 -7.82
N LYS A 697 -4.04 35.14 -9.04
CA LYS A 697 -2.99 35.83 -9.80
C LYS A 697 -3.33 37.30 -10.11
N ALA A 698 -4.61 37.61 -10.33
CA ALA A 698 -5.05 38.96 -10.66
C ALA A 698 -5.23 39.88 -9.44
N ASN A 699 -5.50 39.32 -8.25
CA ASN A 699 -5.91 40.10 -7.07
C ASN A 699 -4.96 39.98 -5.87
N ALA A 700 -3.98 39.09 -5.90
CA ALA A 700 -2.97 38.91 -4.88
C ALA A 700 -1.56 39.23 -5.41
N THR A 701 -0.67 39.64 -4.52
CA THR A 701 0.73 39.93 -4.86
C THR A 701 1.57 38.67 -4.67
N LEU A 702 2.40 38.31 -5.66
CA LEU A 702 3.37 37.23 -5.52
C LEU A 702 4.40 37.57 -4.43
N VAL A 703 4.54 36.70 -3.43
CA VAL A 703 5.55 36.85 -2.37
C VAL A 703 6.90 36.37 -2.92
N ASN A 704 7.93 37.20 -2.80
CA ASN A 704 9.26 36.83 -3.27
C ASN A 704 9.82 35.66 -2.45
N ALA A 705 10.35 34.64 -3.12
CA ALA A 705 10.87 33.44 -2.47
C ALA A 705 12.04 33.71 -1.50
N SER A 706 12.78 34.81 -1.72
CA SER A 706 13.80 35.28 -0.78
C SER A 706 13.22 35.71 0.58
N ALA A 707 11.95 36.13 0.64
CA ALA A 707 11.30 36.58 1.88
C ALA A 707 11.09 35.43 2.87
N TYR A 708 10.99 34.20 2.38
CA TYR A 708 10.90 32.99 3.19
C TYR A 708 12.10 32.06 2.98
N GLY A 709 13.26 32.61 2.61
CA GLY A 709 14.54 31.91 2.73
C GLY A 709 14.86 30.84 1.68
N SER A 710 14.15 30.76 0.55
CA SER A 710 14.55 29.86 -0.54
C SER A 710 15.74 30.47 -1.31
N THR A 711 16.91 29.84 -1.28
CA THR A 711 18.03 30.19 -2.17
C THR A 711 17.70 29.79 -3.60
N SER A 712 17.44 30.77 -4.46
CA SER A 712 17.26 30.57 -5.89
C SER A 712 18.54 30.00 -6.51
N THR A 713 18.54 28.75 -6.96
CA THR A 713 19.57 28.27 -7.89
C THR A 713 19.25 28.89 -9.25
N SER A 714 20.11 29.80 -9.71
CA SER A 714 19.97 30.54 -10.97
C SER A 714 19.72 29.60 -12.16
N GLY A 715 18.51 29.60 -12.71
CA GLY A 715 18.16 28.90 -13.96
C GLY A 715 16.78 28.23 -14.00
N SER A 716 16.06 28.13 -12.89
CA SER A 716 14.71 27.54 -12.84
C SER A 716 13.70 28.56 -12.30
N SER A 717 12.62 28.83 -13.04
CA SER A 717 11.56 29.77 -12.67
C SER A 717 10.59 29.21 -11.60
N SER A 718 11.10 28.51 -10.59
CA SER A 718 10.32 27.89 -9.52
C SER A 718 10.49 28.67 -8.21
N ASN A 719 9.51 29.49 -7.85
CA ASN A 719 9.54 30.38 -6.69
C ASN A 719 8.77 29.78 -5.50
N GLY A 720 9.33 28.74 -4.85
CA GLY A 720 8.83 28.21 -3.57
C GLY A 720 8.79 26.68 -3.48
N VAL A 721 8.30 26.20 -2.33
CA VAL A 721 8.16 24.78 -1.97
C VAL A 721 7.69 23.97 -3.17
N SER A 722 8.52 23.03 -3.64
CA SER A 722 8.11 22.04 -4.63
C SER A 722 7.50 22.62 -5.92
N GLY A 723 7.93 23.82 -6.34
CA GLY A 723 7.35 24.50 -7.50
C GLY A 723 5.97 25.11 -7.23
N ALA A 724 5.70 25.52 -5.99
CA ALA A 724 4.50 26.28 -5.65
C ALA A 724 4.87 27.74 -5.33
N SER A 725 4.01 28.66 -5.79
CA SER A 725 4.17 30.10 -5.62
C SER A 725 3.21 30.61 -4.55
N LEU A 726 3.73 31.36 -3.57
CA LEU A 726 2.94 31.98 -2.50
C LEU A 726 2.41 33.36 -2.93
N TYR A 727 1.12 33.59 -2.75
CA TYR A 727 0.44 34.84 -3.03
C TYR A 727 -0.14 35.45 -1.75
N LEU A 728 -0.08 36.78 -1.64
CA LEU A 728 -0.59 37.57 -0.52
C LEU A 728 -1.71 38.51 -0.99
N PHE A 729 -2.90 38.35 -0.43
CA PHE A 729 -4.00 39.32 -0.57
C PHE A 729 -3.76 40.51 0.37
N LYS A 730 -3.99 41.73 -0.14
CA LYS A 730 -3.80 42.98 0.61
C LYS A 730 -5.00 43.32 1.48
#